data_AF-A0A5P1EKI0-F1
#
_entry.id   AF-A0A5P1EKI0-F1
#
_cell.length_a   1.000
_cell.length_b   1.000
_cell.length_c   1.000
_cell.angle_alpha   90.00
_cell.angle_beta   90.00
_cell.angle_gamma   90.00
#
_symmetry.space_group_name_H-M   'P 1'
#
loop_
_entity.id
_entity.type
_entity.pdbx_description
1 polymer ?
#
loop_
_entity_poly.entity_id
_entity_poly.type
_entity_poly.pdbx_seq_one_letter_code
_entity_poly.pdbx_strand_id
1 'polypeptide(L)'
;MFLPCGLSVGSAITIIGKPLEAHEEHEKGDNVVLVSQFSVELQGLKAVDGEDPPRILHLNPRLRGDWSHTPVIEHNTCYRMQWGKAMRCNGLPSKDDDDSVDGFNKCEKWVRSDIVDLKESKTTSWLRRFIGRAKKPAMTWPFPFAEGRLFILTLRAGVEGYHINVGGRHVTSFPYRPGFTLEDATGLAIKGDVEVHSVYATSLPKSHPSFSLQRVLEMSDKWKSPPLPEEPIQLFIGILSATNHFAERMAVRKTWMQSSNIKSSNVVARFFVALNARKEVNSVLKKEAEYFGDIVILPFMDRYELVVLKTMAICEYGVQNLTAAYIMKCDDDTFIRVDAVLKEIRGVSQKKSLYMGNLNLLHRPLRSGKWAVTYEEWPEDIYPPYANGPGYIISSDIAKFIVFHHANQSLRLFKMEDVSMGMWVEQFNTTTAVQYSHNWKFCVPVSDVLGSFYALYGLKVLREAYIIRSLQSGALLERRRKRGSSVRLPPGPPRWPIIGNLLQLGPLPHRDFADFCTTYGPLVYLRLGSVDAITTDDPNVIREILIRQDEVFASRPRTLAATYLAYGSGDVALAPLGPHWKWMRRICMEHLLTTKRLGSFAGHRAHEAQHLVKQVWSRSQAGEPVNLRELLGAFSMNNVTRMLLGKQYFGTESAGQKEAVEFMGITHELFRLLGLIYAGDYLPVWRWIDPTGCEKKMKHVERKVDEFHQRIIEEHRKKRLGCSGGDDHMMMDFVDVLLSLPGEDGKEHMDDVEIKALMQDMIAAATDTSAVTNEWAMTEVINHPSVLHKIQEELDRVVGRERLVMESDLPHLTYLRCVVRETFRMHPAGPFLIPHESIRPTHLMGFYVPSGTRVFINTHALGRNPHVWGNNVDEF
;
A
#
# COMPACT_ATOMS: atom_id res chain seq x y z
N MET A 1 29.66 -15.68 6.10
CA MET A 1 29.65 -14.48 5.22
C MET A 1 29.20 -13.28 6.03
N PHE A 2 29.84 -12.12 5.87
CA PHE A 2 29.47 -10.88 6.57
C PHE A 2 28.54 -10.04 5.68
N LEU A 3 27.52 -9.42 6.28
CA LEU A 3 26.50 -8.59 5.64
C LEU A 3 26.64 -7.15 6.21
N PRO A 4 27.47 -6.29 5.59
CA PRO A 4 27.96 -5.05 6.21
C PRO A 4 26.88 -4.01 6.55
N CYS A 5 25.68 -4.12 5.97
CA CYS A 5 24.56 -3.23 6.26
C CYS A 5 23.29 -3.97 6.70
N GLY A 6 23.39 -5.27 7.03
CA GLY A 6 22.24 -6.11 7.31
C GLY A 6 21.35 -6.34 6.08
N LEU A 7 20.09 -6.72 6.30
CA LEU A 7 19.07 -6.85 5.27
C LEU A 7 18.11 -5.66 5.30
N SER A 8 17.41 -5.45 4.19
CA SER A 8 16.27 -4.54 4.04
C SER A 8 15.10 -5.28 3.39
N VAL A 9 13.88 -4.71 3.40
CA VAL A 9 12.74 -5.31 2.70
C VAL A 9 13.10 -5.47 1.22
N GLY A 10 12.90 -6.67 0.69
CA GLY A 10 13.29 -7.04 -0.68
C GLY A 10 14.72 -7.55 -0.83
N SER A 11 15.55 -7.51 0.23
CA SER A 11 16.83 -8.22 0.27
C SER A 11 16.62 -9.72 0.08
N ALA A 12 17.53 -10.37 -0.64
CA ALA A 12 17.50 -11.81 -0.81
C ALA A 12 18.90 -12.43 -0.73
N ILE A 13 18.98 -13.63 -0.14
CA ILE A 13 20.17 -14.45 -0.09
C ILE A 13 19.86 -15.76 -0.81
N THR A 14 20.57 -16.05 -1.88
CA THR A 14 20.46 -17.29 -2.64
C THR A 14 21.66 -18.18 -2.38
N ILE A 15 21.41 -19.43 -2.02
CA ILE A 15 22.38 -20.47 -1.71
C ILE A 15 22.20 -21.59 -2.72
N ILE A 16 23.27 -21.92 -3.44
CA ILE A 16 23.34 -23.11 -4.28
C ILE A 16 24.17 -24.12 -3.51
N GLY A 17 23.57 -25.27 -3.19
CA GLY A 17 24.19 -26.30 -2.38
C GLY A 17 23.72 -27.70 -2.74
N LYS A 18 24.45 -28.69 -2.24
CA LYS A 18 24.18 -30.11 -2.43
C LYS A 18 24.22 -30.80 -1.06
N PRO A 19 23.12 -31.38 -0.57
CA PRO A 19 23.11 -32.10 0.70
C PRO A 19 23.97 -33.35 0.59
N LEU A 20 24.75 -33.64 1.62
CA LEU A 20 25.59 -34.83 1.70
C LEU A 20 24.75 -36.07 2.04
N GLU A 21 25.28 -37.25 1.71
CA GLU A 21 24.64 -38.53 2.05
C GLU A 21 24.53 -38.70 3.56
N ALA A 22 23.47 -39.40 3.99
CA ALA A 22 23.24 -39.65 5.40
C ALA A 22 24.37 -40.51 6.00
N HIS A 23 24.78 -40.17 7.22
CA HIS A 23 25.80 -40.89 7.97
C HIS A 23 25.24 -41.39 9.30
N GLU A 24 25.92 -42.38 9.87
CA GLU A 24 25.51 -43.00 11.13
C GLU A 24 25.91 -42.11 12.32
N GLU A 25 24.94 -41.71 13.13
CA GLU A 25 25.17 -41.13 14.46
C GLU A 25 24.74 -42.12 15.55
N HIS A 26 25.57 -42.25 16.59
CA HIS A 26 25.28 -43.11 17.74
C HIS A 26 24.42 -42.39 18.77
N GLU A 27 23.23 -42.93 19.03
CA GLU A 27 22.36 -42.45 20.09
C GLU A 27 22.88 -42.88 21.48
N LYS A 28 22.48 -42.16 22.54
CA LYS A 28 22.67 -42.63 23.93
C LYS A 28 21.78 -43.86 24.18
N GLY A 29 22.28 -45.02 23.80
CA GLY A 29 21.68 -46.35 23.98
C GLY A 29 21.65 -47.15 22.68
N ASP A 30 22.77 -47.79 22.32
CA ASP A 30 23.03 -48.82 21.27
C ASP A 30 22.27 -48.80 19.91
N ASN A 31 21.47 -47.77 19.61
CA ASN A 31 20.78 -47.61 18.34
C ASN A 31 21.55 -46.66 17.42
N VAL A 32 21.73 -47.10 16.17
CA VAL A 32 22.36 -46.33 15.11
C VAL A 32 21.28 -45.66 14.28
N VAL A 33 21.34 -44.33 14.12
CA VAL A 33 20.40 -43.56 13.31
C VAL A 33 21.14 -42.90 12.15
N LEU A 34 20.59 -43.00 10.95
CA LEU A 34 21.10 -42.31 9.77
C LEU A 34 20.61 -40.86 9.77
N VAL A 35 21.53 -39.90 9.83
CA VAL A 35 21.26 -38.46 9.90
C VAL A 35 21.78 -37.76 8.63
N SER A 36 20.95 -36.88 8.07
CA SER A 36 21.34 -35.92 7.03
C SER A 36 20.57 -34.62 7.28
N GLN A 37 21.27 -33.61 7.79
CA GLN A 37 20.67 -32.30 8.12
C GLN A 37 21.67 -31.15 7.94
N PHE A 38 21.17 -29.98 7.55
CA PHE A 38 21.98 -28.77 7.48
C PHE A 38 21.20 -27.56 8.00
N SER A 39 21.91 -26.48 8.34
CA SER A 39 21.30 -25.25 8.81
C SER A 39 21.80 -24.03 8.06
N VAL A 40 20.90 -23.08 7.82
CA VAL A 40 21.18 -21.74 7.31
C VAL A 40 20.76 -20.73 8.38
N GLU A 41 21.72 -19.95 8.87
CA GLU A 41 21.53 -19.02 9.98
C GLU A 41 21.80 -17.58 9.56
N LEU A 42 20.83 -16.69 9.77
CA LEU A 42 21.08 -15.25 9.85
C LEU A 42 21.51 -14.90 11.27
N GLN A 43 22.71 -14.34 11.39
CA GLN A 43 23.36 -14.06 12.67
C GLN A 43 23.45 -12.55 12.91
N GLY A 44 23.15 -12.14 14.14
CA GLY A 44 23.40 -10.78 14.60
C GLY A 44 24.82 -10.56 15.08
N LEU A 45 25.13 -9.32 15.47
CA LEU A 45 26.44 -9.00 16.05
C LEU A 45 26.59 -9.64 17.43
N LYS A 46 27.75 -10.24 17.70
CA LYS A 46 28.12 -10.73 19.02
C LYS A 46 28.29 -9.54 19.96
N ALA A 47 27.45 -9.48 21.00
CA ALA A 47 27.41 -8.35 21.94
C ALA A 47 28.07 -8.66 23.30
N VAL A 48 28.20 -9.94 23.67
CA VAL A 48 28.72 -10.38 24.98
C VAL A 48 29.85 -11.40 24.76
N ASP A 49 30.99 -11.18 25.41
CA ASP A 49 32.10 -12.14 25.38
C ASP A 49 31.71 -13.43 26.09
N GLY A 50 32.02 -14.57 25.46
CA GLY A 50 31.59 -15.91 25.92
C GLY A 50 30.22 -16.39 25.43
N GLU A 51 29.36 -15.51 24.89
CA GLU A 51 28.10 -15.91 24.25
C GLU A 51 28.28 -16.09 22.72
N ASP A 52 27.43 -16.91 22.10
CA ASP A 52 27.34 -17.00 20.65
C ASP A 52 26.54 -15.81 20.08
N PRO A 53 26.79 -15.40 18.81
CA PRO A 53 25.95 -14.42 18.13
C PRO A 53 24.48 -14.85 18.11
N PRO A 54 23.51 -13.93 18.28
CA PRO A 54 22.09 -14.27 18.23
C PRO A 54 21.73 -14.80 16.83
N ARG A 55 20.85 -15.81 16.79
CA ARG A 55 20.31 -16.36 15.54
C ARG A 55 18.98 -15.68 15.26
N ILE A 56 19.00 -14.72 14.36
CA ILE A 56 17.84 -13.93 13.92
C ILE A 56 16.89 -14.80 13.11
N LEU A 57 17.45 -15.73 12.34
CA LEU A 57 16.74 -16.82 11.70
C LEU A 57 17.64 -18.05 11.73
N HIS A 58 17.10 -19.17 12.17
CA HIS A 58 17.71 -20.49 12.09
C HIS A 58 16.77 -21.38 11.26
N LEU A 59 17.15 -21.64 10.02
CA LEU A 59 16.47 -22.56 9.10
C LEU A 59 17.21 -23.89 9.10
N ASN A 60 16.54 -24.98 9.42
CA ASN A 60 17.13 -26.31 9.56
C ASN A 60 16.30 -27.38 8.81
N PRO A 61 16.65 -27.70 7.55
CA PRO A 61 16.13 -28.86 6.85
C PRO A 61 16.76 -30.17 7.34
N ARG A 62 15.92 -31.12 7.76
CA ARG A 62 16.31 -32.48 8.15
C ARG A 62 15.76 -33.47 7.14
N LEU A 63 16.64 -34.08 6.35
CA LEU A 63 16.26 -34.86 5.16
C LEU A 63 15.74 -36.25 5.54
N ARG A 64 16.36 -36.90 6.53
CA ARG A 64 15.88 -38.19 7.09
C ARG A 64 14.86 -38.02 8.22
N GLY A 65 14.53 -36.78 8.55
CA GLY A 65 13.68 -36.44 9.68
C GLY A 65 14.42 -36.49 11.01
N ASP A 66 13.64 -36.38 12.07
CA ASP A 66 14.04 -36.68 13.44
C ASP A 66 13.50 -38.06 13.85
N TRP A 67 12.96 -38.20 15.06
CA TRP A 67 12.22 -39.39 15.53
C TRP A 67 11.01 -39.79 14.67
N SER A 68 10.53 -38.89 13.81
CA SER A 68 9.43 -39.20 12.89
C SER A 68 9.87 -40.03 11.68
N HIS A 69 11.18 -40.17 11.42
CA HIS A 69 11.74 -40.74 10.19
C HIS A 69 11.20 -40.10 8.90
N THR A 70 10.65 -38.88 9.00
CA THR A 70 10.06 -38.14 7.88
C THR A 70 10.72 -36.78 7.70
N PRO A 71 10.98 -36.32 6.46
CA PRO A 71 11.64 -35.05 6.23
C PRO A 71 10.88 -33.86 6.83
N VAL A 72 11.60 -32.95 7.50
CA VAL A 72 11.02 -31.78 8.17
C VAL A 72 11.90 -30.55 7.95
N ILE A 73 11.26 -29.38 7.81
CA ILE A 73 11.95 -28.08 7.88
C ILE A 73 11.57 -27.41 9.20
N GLU A 74 12.57 -27.06 9.99
CA GLU A 74 12.39 -26.32 11.24
C GLU A 74 12.92 -24.89 11.12
N HIS A 75 12.15 -23.93 11.62
CA HIS A 75 12.54 -22.54 11.75
C HIS A 75 12.52 -22.11 13.21
N ASN A 76 13.55 -21.37 13.63
CA ASN A 76 13.57 -20.78 14.96
C ASN A 76 14.42 -19.50 15.03
N THR A 77 14.44 -18.88 16.21
CA THR A 77 15.33 -17.79 16.58
C THR A 77 15.98 -18.13 17.91
N CYS A 78 17.19 -17.62 18.16
CA CYS A 78 17.89 -17.79 19.42
C CYS A 78 18.46 -16.45 19.88
N TYR A 79 18.09 -16.04 21.08
CA TYR A 79 18.57 -14.82 21.71
C TYR A 79 19.18 -15.15 23.07
N ARG A 80 20.41 -14.71 23.34
CA ARG A 80 21.16 -15.02 24.58
C ARG A 80 21.13 -16.51 24.96
N MET A 81 21.39 -17.37 23.99
CA MET A 81 21.36 -18.84 24.13
C MET A 81 19.98 -19.43 24.48
N GLN A 82 18.91 -18.64 24.49
CA GLN A 82 17.54 -19.10 24.66
C GLN A 82 16.84 -19.21 23.30
N TRP A 83 16.34 -20.40 22.99
CA TRP A 83 15.57 -20.66 21.78
C TRP A 83 14.12 -20.25 21.98
N GLY A 84 13.52 -19.61 20.96
CA GLY A 84 12.08 -19.37 20.97
C GLY A 84 11.27 -20.60 20.53
N LYS A 85 9.96 -20.42 20.31
CA LYS A 85 9.06 -21.50 19.91
C LYS A 85 9.34 -22.00 18.48
N ALA A 86 9.85 -23.20 18.29
CA ALA A 86 10.14 -23.70 16.93
C ALA A 86 8.88 -23.79 16.03
N MET A 87 9.00 -23.41 14.77
CA MET A 87 7.99 -23.62 13.73
C MET A 87 8.43 -24.78 12.85
N ARG A 88 7.57 -25.79 12.68
CA ARG A 88 7.93 -27.05 12.03
C ARG A 88 6.99 -27.34 10.86
N CYS A 89 7.57 -27.52 9.69
CA CYS A 89 6.85 -27.85 8.47
C CYS A 89 7.12 -29.30 8.07
N ASN A 90 6.10 -30.16 8.25
CA ASN A 90 6.15 -31.61 8.03
C ASN A 90 5.45 -32.03 6.72
N GLY A 91 5.20 -31.09 5.81
CA GLY A 91 4.53 -31.34 4.52
C GLY A 91 3.00 -31.30 4.54
N LEU A 92 2.39 -30.91 5.66
CA LEU A 92 0.98 -30.54 5.72
C LEU A 92 0.86 -29.01 5.57
N PRO A 93 -0.09 -28.51 4.76
CA PRO A 93 -0.32 -27.08 4.64
C PRO A 93 -0.89 -26.51 5.95
N SER A 94 -0.59 -25.24 6.24
CA SER A 94 -1.22 -24.48 7.32
C SER A 94 -2.75 -24.41 7.12
N LYS A 95 -3.52 -24.42 8.22
CA LYS A 95 -4.96 -24.76 8.19
C LYS A 95 -5.92 -23.57 7.99
N ASP A 96 -5.49 -22.32 8.15
CA ASP A 96 -6.37 -21.12 8.13
C ASP A 96 -5.67 -19.86 7.53
N ASP A 97 -6.46 -18.89 7.05
CA ASP A 97 -5.98 -17.62 6.41
C ASP A 97 -5.16 -16.71 7.34
N ASP A 98 -5.35 -16.82 8.66
CA ASP A 98 -4.57 -16.12 9.70
C ASP A 98 -3.14 -16.67 9.90
N ASP A 99 -2.78 -17.72 9.15
CA ASP A 99 -1.49 -18.41 9.26
C ASP A 99 -0.56 -18.12 8.06
N SER A 100 -0.78 -16.99 7.39
CA SER A 100 0.07 -16.47 6.32
C SER A 100 1.07 -15.42 6.83
N VAL A 101 2.11 -15.16 6.04
CA VAL A 101 3.11 -14.10 6.23
C VAL A 101 3.28 -13.43 4.88
N ASP A 102 3.00 -12.13 4.77
CA ASP A 102 2.99 -11.40 3.49
C ASP A 102 2.11 -12.06 2.40
N GLY A 103 1.02 -12.73 2.81
CA GLY A 103 0.13 -13.49 1.92
C GLY A 103 0.64 -14.87 1.49
N PHE A 104 1.79 -15.34 1.99
CA PHE A 104 2.31 -16.70 1.76
C PHE A 104 2.05 -17.62 2.95
N ASN A 105 1.75 -18.89 2.70
CA ASN A 105 1.59 -19.90 3.76
C ASN A 105 2.86 -20.04 4.61
N LYS A 106 2.72 -20.31 5.91
CA LYS A 106 3.88 -20.64 6.76
C LYS A 106 4.54 -21.96 6.35
N CYS A 107 3.74 -22.96 6.00
CA CYS A 107 4.20 -24.27 5.53
C CYS A 107 3.40 -24.73 4.30
N GLU A 108 4.09 -25.08 3.21
CA GLU A 108 3.47 -25.65 2.01
C GLU A 108 3.27 -27.17 2.08
N LYS A 109 2.39 -27.70 1.22
CA LYS A 109 2.15 -29.15 1.09
C LYS A 109 3.22 -29.83 0.23
N TRP A 110 3.72 -30.98 0.69
CA TRP A 110 4.55 -31.91 -0.10
C TRP A 110 4.23 -33.39 0.17
N VAL A 111 4.62 -34.28 -0.75
CA VAL A 111 4.34 -35.73 -0.73
C VAL A 111 5.06 -36.38 0.44
N ARG A 112 4.33 -37.19 1.20
CA ARG A 112 4.88 -38.12 2.20
C ARG A 112 4.98 -39.51 1.58
N SER A 113 6.12 -40.18 1.76
CA SER A 113 6.35 -41.57 1.32
C SER A 113 5.37 -42.59 1.92
N ASP A 114 4.72 -42.24 3.02
CA ASP A 114 4.00 -43.15 3.92
C ASP A 114 2.46 -43.12 3.72
N ILE A 115 1.96 -42.28 2.82
CA ILE A 115 0.54 -42.28 2.42
C ILE A 115 0.43 -42.96 1.05
N VAL A 116 0.39 -44.29 1.07
CA VAL A 116 -0.31 -45.03 0.03
C VAL A 116 -1.79 -44.72 0.23
N ASP A 117 -2.43 -44.12 -0.77
CA ASP A 117 -3.85 -43.75 -0.74
C ASP A 117 -4.73 -45.01 -0.74
N LEU A 118 -4.80 -45.68 0.42
CA LEU A 118 -5.49 -46.96 0.65
C LEU A 118 -6.99 -46.79 0.89
N LYS A 119 -7.59 -45.65 0.53
CA LYS A 119 -9.02 -45.38 0.68
C LYS A 119 -9.74 -44.96 -0.61
N GLU A 120 -9.41 -45.58 -1.75
CA GLU A 120 -10.38 -45.78 -2.83
C GLU A 120 -10.44 -47.28 -3.21
N SER A 121 -10.86 -48.11 -2.24
CA SER A 121 -11.16 -49.53 -2.43
C SER A 121 -12.41 -49.72 -3.31
N LYS A 122 -12.17 -50.01 -4.59
CA LYS A 122 -12.86 -50.95 -5.52
C LYS A 122 -14.40 -51.03 -5.64
N THR A 123 -15.22 -50.28 -4.91
CA THR A 123 -16.70 -50.31 -5.08
C THR A 123 -17.29 -49.11 -5.82
N THR A 124 -16.52 -48.05 -6.04
CA THR A 124 -17.00 -46.80 -6.68
C THR A 124 -16.62 -46.65 -8.16
N SER A 125 -15.80 -47.55 -8.72
CA SER A 125 -15.29 -47.42 -10.09
C SER A 125 -16.37 -47.63 -11.17
N TRP A 126 -17.36 -48.49 -10.91
CA TRP A 126 -18.47 -48.70 -11.85
C TRP A 126 -19.48 -47.53 -11.82
N LEU A 127 -19.78 -46.99 -10.64
CA LEU A 127 -20.73 -45.89 -10.46
C LEU A 127 -20.24 -44.54 -11.04
N ARG A 128 -18.92 -44.30 -11.10
CA ARG A 128 -18.36 -43.07 -11.70
C ARG A 128 -18.32 -43.08 -13.24
N ARG A 129 -18.54 -44.23 -13.90
CA ARG A 129 -18.64 -44.27 -15.37
C ARG A 129 -19.98 -43.71 -15.91
N PHE A 130 -21.00 -43.58 -15.06
CA PHE A 130 -22.30 -43.05 -15.46
C PHE A 130 -22.48 -41.54 -15.22
N ILE A 131 -21.59 -40.89 -14.48
CA ILE A 131 -21.65 -39.44 -14.22
C ILE A 131 -20.29 -38.83 -14.55
N GLY A 132 -20.17 -38.33 -15.78
CA GLY A 132 -18.93 -37.76 -16.30
C GLY A 132 -18.49 -36.50 -15.55
N ARG A 133 -17.56 -36.65 -14.60
CA ARG A 133 -16.66 -35.59 -14.09
C ARG A 133 -15.34 -36.22 -13.66
N ALA A 134 -14.24 -35.89 -14.34
CA ALA A 134 -12.90 -36.07 -13.82
C ALA A 134 -12.46 -34.76 -13.14
N LYS A 135 -12.35 -34.75 -11.80
CA LYS A 135 -11.58 -33.71 -11.10
C LYS A 135 -10.09 -33.96 -11.39
N LYS A 136 -9.34 -32.93 -11.85
CA LYS A 136 -7.87 -33.00 -11.88
C LYS A 136 -7.35 -33.25 -10.46
N PRO A 137 -6.36 -34.14 -10.26
CA PRO A 137 -5.79 -34.41 -8.94
C PRO A 137 -4.99 -33.20 -8.45
N ALA A 138 -5.00 -32.95 -7.14
CA ALA A 138 -4.16 -31.93 -6.52
C ALA A 138 -2.68 -32.28 -6.76
N MET A 139 -1.96 -31.41 -7.47
CA MET A 139 -0.53 -31.60 -7.76
C MET A 139 0.23 -31.58 -6.43
N THR A 140 0.78 -32.73 -6.04
CA THR A 140 1.58 -32.88 -4.82
C THR A 140 3.03 -33.10 -5.24
N TRP A 141 3.94 -32.33 -4.66
CA TRP A 141 5.37 -32.30 -5.01
C TRP A 141 6.22 -32.94 -3.92
N PRO A 142 7.37 -33.54 -4.22
CA PRO A 142 8.25 -34.14 -3.21
C PRO A 142 8.91 -33.10 -2.29
N PHE A 143 9.51 -33.57 -1.20
CA PHE A 143 10.34 -32.76 -0.31
C PHE A 143 11.46 -32.05 -1.10
N PRO A 144 11.72 -30.75 -0.87
CA PRO A 144 12.55 -29.94 -1.77
C PRO A 144 14.06 -30.20 -1.69
N PHE A 145 14.52 -30.97 -0.70
CA PHE A 145 15.94 -31.33 -0.55
C PHE A 145 16.12 -32.83 -0.72
N ALA A 146 17.16 -33.24 -1.45
CA ALA A 146 17.50 -34.64 -1.64
C ALA A 146 19.02 -34.82 -1.57
N GLU A 147 19.44 -35.88 -0.88
CA GLU A 147 20.85 -36.29 -0.77
C GLU A 147 21.47 -36.39 -2.17
N GLY A 148 22.66 -35.80 -2.35
CA GLY A 148 23.38 -35.82 -3.61
C GLY A 148 22.78 -34.99 -4.75
N ARG A 149 21.70 -34.24 -4.54
CA ARG A 149 21.09 -33.36 -5.57
C ARG A 149 21.30 -31.89 -5.27
N LEU A 150 21.61 -31.12 -6.30
CA LEU A 150 21.72 -29.65 -6.19
C LEU A 150 20.35 -29.04 -5.88
N PHE A 151 20.34 -28.07 -4.97
CA PHE A 151 19.21 -27.19 -4.71
C PHE A 151 19.63 -25.72 -4.90
N ILE A 152 18.63 -24.89 -5.19
CA ILE A 152 18.75 -23.43 -5.18
C ILE A 152 17.78 -22.94 -4.11
N LEU A 153 18.29 -22.48 -2.98
CA LEU A 153 17.50 -21.94 -1.87
C LEU A 153 17.62 -20.43 -1.86
N THR A 154 16.50 -19.72 -1.97
CA THR A 154 16.44 -18.26 -1.86
C THR A 154 15.66 -17.88 -0.62
N LEU A 155 16.35 -17.22 0.32
CA LEU A 155 15.78 -16.56 1.48
C LEU A 155 15.52 -15.10 1.13
N ARG A 156 14.25 -14.67 1.16
CA ARG A 156 13.83 -13.30 0.85
C ARG A 156 13.25 -12.62 2.09
N ALA A 157 13.66 -11.39 2.36
CA ALA A 157 13.08 -10.54 3.39
C ALA A 157 11.81 -9.83 2.85
N GLY A 158 10.65 -10.19 3.39
CA GLY A 158 9.35 -9.58 3.13
C GLY A 158 9.05 -8.40 4.08
N VAL A 159 7.80 -7.94 4.13
CA VAL A 159 7.38 -6.87 5.04
C VAL A 159 7.07 -7.44 6.43
N GLU A 160 6.57 -8.67 6.50
CA GLU A 160 6.14 -9.35 7.73
C GLU A 160 7.02 -10.54 8.12
N GLY A 161 7.83 -11.10 7.21
CA GLY A 161 8.77 -12.17 7.56
C GLY A 161 9.76 -12.58 6.47
N TYR A 162 10.45 -13.70 6.73
CA TYR A 162 11.38 -14.33 5.81
C TYR A 162 10.67 -15.40 4.97
N HIS A 163 10.83 -15.37 3.65
CA HIS A 163 10.28 -16.37 2.74
C HIS A 163 11.38 -17.25 2.17
N ILE A 164 11.17 -18.56 2.23
CA ILE A 164 12.13 -19.56 1.77
C ILE A 164 11.56 -20.20 0.52
N ASN A 165 12.25 -19.96 -0.59
CA ASN A 165 11.95 -20.56 -1.88
C ASN A 165 13.03 -21.57 -2.23
N VAL A 166 12.66 -22.75 -2.74
CA VAL A 166 13.61 -23.77 -3.22
C VAL A 166 13.24 -24.13 -4.66
N GLY A 167 14.21 -24.05 -5.57
CA GLY A 167 14.00 -24.32 -7.00
C GLY A 167 12.97 -23.39 -7.66
N GLY A 168 12.87 -22.15 -7.19
CA GLY A 168 11.91 -21.15 -7.67
C GLY A 168 10.50 -21.28 -7.08
N ARG A 169 10.23 -22.29 -6.26
CA ARG A 169 8.94 -22.49 -5.58
C ARG A 169 9.01 -22.05 -4.13
N HIS A 170 7.98 -21.39 -3.63
CA HIS A 170 7.83 -21.10 -2.20
C HIS A 170 7.63 -22.40 -1.39
N VAL A 171 8.33 -22.54 -0.27
CA VAL A 171 8.29 -23.75 0.58
C VAL A 171 7.77 -23.42 1.98
N THR A 172 8.29 -22.36 2.60
CA THR A 172 7.90 -21.96 3.95
C THR A 172 8.09 -20.45 4.15
N SER A 173 7.28 -19.83 5.00
CA SER A 173 7.49 -18.47 5.47
C SER A 173 7.63 -18.44 6.99
N PHE A 174 8.57 -17.66 7.50
CA PHE A 174 8.80 -17.48 8.93
C PHE A 174 8.61 -16.01 9.32
N PRO A 175 7.62 -15.67 10.17
CA PRO A 175 7.35 -14.28 10.55
C PRO A 175 8.52 -13.69 11.34
N TYR A 176 8.73 -12.36 11.21
CA TYR A 176 9.67 -11.67 12.08
C TYR A 176 9.25 -11.79 13.53
N ARG A 177 10.23 -12.01 14.41
CA ARG A 177 9.99 -12.01 15.86
C ARG A 177 10.29 -10.64 16.47
N PRO A 178 9.52 -10.22 17.49
CA PRO A 178 9.85 -9.05 18.28
C PRO A 178 11.31 -9.09 18.76
N GLY A 179 11.99 -7.94 18.70
CA GLY A 179 13.36 -7.79 19.16
C GLY A 179 14.45 -7.89 18.10
N PHE A 180 14.11 -8.24 16.85
CA PHE A 180 15.05 -8.22 15.73
C PHE A 180 14.51 -7.38 14.56
N THR A 181 15.38 -6.58 13.98
CA THR A 181 15.17 -5.85 12.73
C THR A 181 15.94 -6.54 11.60
N LEU A 182 15.56 -6.28 10.34
CA LEU A 182 16.26 -6.81 9.18
C LEU A 182 17.74 -6.38 9.15
N GLU A 183 18.02 -5.18 9.64
CA GLU A 183 19.37 -4.61 9.70
C GLU A 183 20.27 -5.34 10.71
N ASP A 184 19.68 -6.03 11.68
CA ASP A 184 20.44 -6.81 12.67
C ASP A 184 21.09 -8.05 12.05
N ALA A 185 20.62 -8.52 10.89
CA ALA A 185 21.14 -9.70 10.19
C ALA A 185 22.49 -9.42 9.51
N THR A 186 23.53 -9.24 10.32
CA THR A 186 24.88 -8.87 9.91
C THR A 186 25.77 -10.03 9.47
N GLY A 187 25.32 -11.27 9.64
CA GLY A 187 26.08 -12.47 9.29
C GLY A 187 25.20 -13.55 8.70
N LEU A 188 25.80 -14.38 7.86
CA LEU A 188 25.22 -15.61 7.34
C LEU A 188 26.18 -16.78 7.64
N ALA A 189 25.65 -17.81 8.30
CA ALA A 189 26.36 -19.06 8.55
C ALA A 189 25.59 -20.24 7.94
N ILE A 190 26.30 -21.13 7.27
CA ILE A 190 25.75 -22.39 6.72
C ILE A 190 26.56 -23.52 7.35
N LYS A 191 25.90 -24.51 7.94
CA LYS A 191 26.53 -25.58 8.75
C LYS A 191 25.82 -26.92 8.51
N GLY A 192 26.47 -28.02 8.85
CA GLY A 192 25.92 -29.38 8.75
C GLY A 192 26.23 -30.04 7.40
N ASP A 193 25.39 -31.00 7.02
CA ASP A 193 25.59 -31.95 5.91
C ASP A 193 25.26 -31.32 4.54
N VAL A 194 25.95 -30.25 4.18
CA VAL A 194 25.75 -29.57 2.90
C VAL A 194 27.06 -29.09 2.30
N GLU A 195 27.28 -29.45 1.04
CA GLU A 195 28.32 -28.88 0.19
C GLU A 195 27.78 -27.58 -0.43
N VAL A 196 28.33 -26.43 -0.02
CA VAL A 196 27.92 -25.12 -0.55
C VAL A 196 28.74 -24.79 -1.79
N HIS A 197 28.07 -24.68 -2.94
CA HIS A 197 28.71 -24.30 -4.20
C HIS A 197 28.88 -22.79 -4.32
N SER A 198 27.85 -22.01 -4.01
CA SER A 198 27.88 -20.56 -4.11
C SER A 198 26.81 -19.89 -3.26
N VAL A 199 27.10 -18.66 -2.82
CA VAL A 199 26.15 -17.82 -2.08
C VAL A 199 26.12 -16.43 -2.71
N TYR A 200 24.92 -15.94 -3.01
CA TYR A 200 24.69 -14.61 -3.56
C TYR A 200 23.76 -13.84 -2.62
N ALA A 201 24.07 -12.57 -2.39
CA ALA A 201 23.16 -11.66 -1.71
C ALA A 201 22.84 -10.49 -2.64
N THR A 202 21.54 -10.20 -2.81
CA THR A 202 21.03 -9.17 -3.72
C THR A 202 20.16 -8.18 -2.97
N SER A 203 20.07 -6.96 -3.49
CA SER A 203 19.31 -5.86 -2.89
C SER A 203 19.74 -5.52 -1.45
N LEU A 204 20.99 -5.84 -1.09
CA LEU A 204 21.58 -5.39 0.17
C LEU A 204 21.71 -3.86 0.15
N PRO A 205 21.44 -3.17 1.27
CA PRO A 205 21.64 -1.74 1.37
C PRO A 205 23.11 -1.35 1.11
N LYS A 206 23.36 -0.51 0.09
CA LYS A 206 24.72 -0.05 -0.33
C LYS A 206 25.35 0.92 0.69
N SER A 207 24.52 1.63 1.42
CA SER A 207 24.86 2.45 2.57
C SER A 207 23.62 2.49 3.44
N HIS A 208 23.81 2.68 4.74
CA HIS A 208 22.66 3.02 5.57
C HIS A 208 22.10 4.37 5.05
N PRO A 209 20.78 4.50 4.82
CA PRO A 209 20.15 5.69 4.21
C PRO A 209 20.47 7.03 4.91
N SER A 210 21.08 7.00 6.09
CA SER A 210 21.47 8.12 6.91
C SER A 210 22.88 8.67 6.67
N PHE A 211 23.74 7.99 5.88
CA PHE A 211 25.19 8.26 5.88
C PHE A 211 25.72 9.25 4.83
N SER A 212 24.87 9.90 4.06
CA SER A 212 25.31 10.94 3.11
C SER A 212 25.33 12.34 3.76
N LEU A 213 26.01 12.49 4.89
CA LEU A 213 26.11 13.77 5.61
C LEU A 213 26.66 14.89 4.71
N GLN A 214 27.65 14.60 3.85
CA GLN A 214 28.31 15.61 3.04
C GLN A 214 27.48 16.18 1.88
N ARG A 215 26.45 15.47 1.39
CA ARG A 215 25.64 15.94 0.24
C ARG A 215 24.34 16.66 0.64
N VAL A 216 23.92 16.60 1.90
CA VAL A 216 22.58 17.07 2.34
C VAL A 216 22.64 18.20 3.38
N LEU A 217 23.82 18.54 3.88
CA LEU A 217 23.96 19.40 5.06
C LEU A 217 24.14 20.89 4.77
N GLU A 218 23.07 21.65 4.96
CA GLU A 218 23.15 23.08 5.25
C GLU A 218 23.36 23.25 6.78
N MET A 219 24.59 23.04 7.24
CA MET A 219 25.01 23.35 8.62
C MET A 219 25.03 24.87 8.78
N SER A 220 23.87 25.44 9.15
CA SER A 220 23.65 26.88 9.25
C SER A 220 23.28 27.27 10.67
N ASP A 221 23.83 28.39 11.14
CA ASP A 221 23.56 28.93 12.47
C ASP A 221 22.07 29.24 12.71
N LYS A 222 21.29 29.50 11.64
CA LYS A 222 19.83 29.75 11.74
C LYS A 222 19.04 28.59 12.37
N TRP A 223 19.57 27.37 12.28
CA TRP A 223 18.94 26.14 12.76
C TRP A 223 19.42 25.71 14.15
N LYS A 224 20.40 26.40 14.74
CA LYS A 224 20.86 26.07 16.10
C LYS A 224 19.75 26.32 17.10
N SER A 225 19.71 25.49 18.14
CA SER A 225 18.82 25.71 19.27
C SER A 225 19.24 26.95 20.04
N PRO A 226 18.28 27.75 20.54
CA PRO A 226 18.58 28.74 21.57
C PRO A 226 19.08 28.04 22.86
N PRO A 227 19.82 28.77 23.71
CA PRO A 227 20.17 28.30 25.05
C PRO A 227 18.91 28.03 25.88
N LEU A 228 19.04 27.18 26.90
CA LEU A 228 17.91 26.88 27.78
C LEU A 228 17.55 28.14 28.61
N PRO A 229 16.27 28.52 28.70
CA PRO A 229 15.83 29.63 29.54
C PRO A 229 15.95 29.28 31.03
N GLU A 230 16.33 30.26 31.84
CA GLU A 230 16.32 30.13 33.32
C GLU A 230 14.92 30.31 33.91
N GLU A 231 14.02 30.97 33.18
CA GLU A 231 12.64 31.18 33.59
C GLU A 231 11.73 29.97 33.27
N PRO A 232 10.63 29.78 34.02
CA PRO A 232 9.65 28.74 33.73
C PRO A 232 9.04 28.88 32.33
N ILE A 233 8.97 27.78 31.59
CA ILE A 233 8.43 27.75 30.22
C ILE A 233 7.03 27.14 30.19
N GLN A 234 6.26 27.52 29.17
CA GLN A 234 4.89 27.02 29.02
C GLN A 234 4.84 25.57 28.55
N LEU A 235 5.70 25.19 27.60
CA LEU A 235 5.67 23.86 26.99
C LEU A 235 7.08 23.37 26.66
N PHE A 236 7.40 22.15 27.10
CA PHE A 236 8.54 21.38 26.61
C PHE A 236 8.08 20.32 25.62
N ILE A 237 8.77 20.17 24.49
CA ILE A 237 8.48 19.17 23.45
C ILE A 237 9.68 18.23 23.33
N GLY A 238 9.51 16.99 23.77
CA GLY A 238 10.46 15.91 23.55
C GLY A 238 10.14 15.16 22.26
N ILE A 239 11.09 15.12 21.33
CA ILE A 239 10.95 14.48 20.03
C ILE A 239 11.73 13.16 20.06
N LEU A 240 11.03 12.04 19.90
CA LEU A 240 11.68 10.74 19.73
C LEU A 240 12.31 10.66 18.36
N SER A 241 13.60 10.31 18.30
CA SER A 241 14.31 10.15 17.04
C SER A 241 15.32 9.01 17.12
N ALA A 242 15.61 8.38 15.99
CA ALA A 242 16.62 7.32 15.91
C ALA A 242 17.99 7.88 15.49
N THR A 243 19.06 7.20 15.89
CA THR A 243 20.45 7.60 15.55
C THR A 243 20.65 7.96 14.07
N ASN A 244 20.04 7.20 13.19
CA ASN A 244 20.09 7.31 11.74
C ASN A 244 19.07 8.30 11.14
N HIS A 245 18.15 8.88 11.91
CA HIS A 245 17.11 9.80 11.42
C HIS A 245 17.60 11.25 11.23
N PHE A 246 18.76 11.42 10.60
CA PHE A 246 19.34 12.75 10.38
C PHE A 246 18.43 13.66 9.53
N ALA A 247 17.81 13.11 8.49
CA ALA A 247 17.00 13.86 7.52
C ALA A 247 15.69 14.35 8.15
N GLU A 248 15.07 13.50 8.97
CA GLU A 248 13.84 13.75 9.72
C GLU A 248 14.06 14.89 10.72
N ARG A 249 15.14 14.81 11.51
CA ARG A 249 15.54 15.91 12.40
C ARG A 249 15.77 17.22 11.65
N MET A 250 16.40 17.18 10.47
CA MET A 250 16.56 18.37 9.65
C MET A 250 15.24 18.91 9.09
N ALA A 251 14.29 18.05 8.73
CA ALA A 251 12.96 18.47 8.29
C ALA A 251 12.23 19.19 9.43
N VAL A 252 12.27 18.64 10.64
CA VAL A 252 11.69 19.25 11.85
C VAL A 252 12.35 20.61 12.16
N ARG A 253 13.69 20.69 12.12
CA ARG A 253 14.45 21.94 12.26
C ARG A 253 14.03 22.99 11.24
N LYS A 254 13.94 22.64 9.95
CA LYS A 254 13.60 23.58 8.87
C LYS A 254 12.15 24.04 8.86
N THR A 255 11.27 23.37 9.63
CA THR A 255 9.83 23.60 9.59
C THR A 255 9.33 24.18 10.91
N TRP A 256 8.67 23.37 11.75
CA TRP A 256 7.91 23.86 12.89
C TRP A 256 8.78 24.28 14.08
N MET A 257 10.03 23.82 14.16
CA MET A 257 11.02 24.37 15.11
C MET A 257 11.39 25.84 14.84
N GLN A 258 10.98 26.39 13.69
CA GLN A 258 11.16 27.81 13.36
C GLN A 258 9.99 28.69 13.84
N SER A 259 9.01 28.12 14.54
CA SER A 259 7.91 28.89 15.15
C SER A 259 8.46 29.99 16.07
N SER A 260 7.80 31.16 16.06
CA SER A 260 8.12 32.29 16.92
C SER A 260 8.17 31.91 18.41
N ASN A 261 7.33 30.96 18.84
CA ASN A 261 7.22 30.58 20.26
C ASN A 261 8.42 29.74 20.73
N ILE A 262 9.06 29.01 19.81
CA ILE A 262 10.29 28.28 20.07
C ILE A 262 11.48 29.24 20.04
N LYS A 263 11.50 30.16 19.06
CA LYS A 263 12.54 31.19 18.95
C LYS A 263 12.52 32.20 20.09
N SER A 264 11.35 32.48 20.68
CA SER A 264 11.20 33.33 21.87
C SER A 264 11.43 32.61 23.20
N SER A 265 11.83 31.34 23.19
CA SER A 265 12.11 30.49 24.36
C SER A 265 10.92 30.25 25.30
N ASN A 266 9.69 30.56 24.90
CA ASN A 266 8.47 30.16 25.64
C ASN A 266 8.16 28.65 25.47
N VAL A 267 8.67 28.05 24.40
CA VAL A 267 8.58 26.62 24.10
C VAL A 267 9.99 26.08 23.82
N VAL A 268 10.36 24.96 24.41
CA VAL A 268 11.65 24.30 24.16
C VAL A 268 11.41 22.96 23.49
N ALA A 269 12.15 22.67 22.41
CA ALA A 269 12.10 21.39 21.72
C ALA A 269 13.48 20.70 21.70
N ARG A 270 13.53 19.40 22.00
CA ARG A 270 14.76 18.60 22.01
C ARG A 270 14.52 17.21 21.42
N PHE A 271 15.49 16.71 20.66
CA PHE A 271 15.51 15.34 20.15
C PHE A 271 16.13 14.40 21.18
N PHE A 272 15.51 13.25 21.42
CA PHE A 272 16.01 12.21 22.32
C PHE A 272 16.45 11.00 21.50
N VAL A 273 17.76 10.76 21.47
CA VAL A 273 18.39 9.79 20.57
C VAL A 273 19.26 8.82 21.37
N ALA A 274 18.95 7.53 21.29
CA ALA A 274 19.75 6.46 21.91
C ALA A 274 20.93 6.09 21.01
N LEU A 275 21.93 5.33 21.50
CA LEU A 275 23.13 4.94 20.75
C LEU A 275 22.87 3.80 19.74
N ASN A 276 23.58 3.82 18.62
CA ASN A 276 23.60 2.75 17.63
C ASN A 276 24.68 1.70 17.93
N ALA A 277 24.54 0.48 17.42
CA ALA A 277 25.58 -0.55 17.50
C ALA A 277 26.84 -0.18 16.71
N ARG A 278 26.67 0.60 15.64
CA ARG A 278 27.76 1.07 14.79
C ARG A 278 28.39 2.32 15.39
N LYS A 279 29.68 2.25 15.72
CA LYS A 279 30.44 3.35 16.34
C LYS A 279 30.55 4.57 15.43
N GLU A 280 30.52 4.37 14.12
CA GLU A 280 30.59 5.40 13.10
C GLU A 280 29.32 6.26 13.11
N VAL A 281 28.15 5.64 13.26
CA VAL A 281 26.86 6.35 13.40
C VAL A 281 26.88 7.25 14.63
N ASN A 282 27.35 6.71 15.76
CA ASN A 282 27.43 7.46 17.01
C ASN A 282 28.39 8.64 16.92
N SER A 283 29.50 8.48 16.20
CA SER A 283 30.48 9.54 15.98
C SER A 283 29.90 10.70 15.18
N VAL A 284 29.04 10.39 14.20
CA VAL A 284 28.28 11.39 13.44
C VAL A 284 27.25 12.09 14.31
N LEU A 285 26.46 11.33 15.07
CA LEU A 285 25.43 11.87 15.95
C LEU A 285 26.02 12.85 16.97
N LYS A 286 27.20 12.53 17.52
CA LYS A 286 27.91 13.43 18.44
C LYS A 286 28.25 14.76 17.79
N LYS A 287 28.78 14.76 16.56
CA LYS A 287 29.09 15.99 15.81
C LYS A 287 27.83 16.80 15.52
N GLU A 288 26.72 16.14 15.18
CA GLU A 288 25.43 16.80 14.98
C GLU A 288 24.93 17.44 16.29
N ALA A 289 24.96 16.70 17.39
CA ALA A 289 24.53 17.16 18.70
C ALA A 289 25.34 18.37 19.19
N GLU A 290 26.66 18.32 19.02
CA GLU A 290 27.59 19.42 19.33
C GLU A 290 27.31 20.67 18.48
N TYR A 291 26.94 20.50 17.20
CA TYR A 291 26.70 21.63 16.31
C TYR A 291 25.35 22.31 16.55
N PHE A 292 24.26 21.56 16.61
CA PHE A 292 22.89 22.13 16.70
C PHE A 292 22.42 22.39 18.13
N GLY A 293 22.98 21.71 19.13
CA GLY A 293 22.64 21.89 20.54
C GLY A 293 21.22 21.48 20.92
N ASP A 294 20.53 20.70 20.08
CA ASP A 294 19.13 20.28 20.27
C ASP A 294 18.96 18.77 20.50
N ILE A 295 20.05 17.99 20.57
CA ILE A 295 20.02 16.54 20.76
C ILE A 295 20.47 16.17 22.16
N VAL A 296 19.66 15.37 22.85
CA VAL A 296 19.98 14.66 24.08
C VAL A 296 20.33 13.22 23.71
N ILE A 297 21.61 12.87 23.83
CA ILE A 297 22.09 11.50 23.56
C ILE A 297 21.90 10.64 24.81
N LEU A 298 21.20 9.53 24.67
CA LEU A 298 20.87 8.63 25.78
C LEU A 298 21.84 7.44 25.84
N PRO A 299 22.30 7.03 27.05
CA PRO A 299 23.39 6.08 27.22
C PRO A 299 22.94 4.61 27.12
N PHE A 300 22.03 4.30 26.20
CA PHE A 300 21.58 2.94 25.93
C PHE A 300 21.42 2.71 24.43
N MET A 301 21.32 1.44 24.06
CA MET A 301 21.21 1.02 22.66
C MET A 301 19.80 1.25 22.11
N ASP A 302 19.70 1.87 20.94
CA ASP A 302 18.43 2.17 20.29
C ASP A 302 17.74 0.85 19.86
N ARG A 303 16.69 0.47 20.59
CA ARG A 303 15.86 -0.70 20.34
C ARG A 303 14.41 -0.35 20.61
N TYR A 304 13.49 -0.94 19.84
CA TYR A 304 12.06 -0.67 19.97
C TYR A 304 11.53 -0.89 21.40
N GLU A 305 11.94 -1.96 22.06
CA GLU A 305 11.51 -2.28 23.43
C GLU A 305 11.99 -1.27 24.48
N LEU A 306 13.03 -0.48 24.14
CA LEU A 306 13.63 0.52 25.01
C LEU A 306 13.13 1.94 24.68
N VAL A 307 12.19 2.09 23.75
CA VAL A 307 11.58 3.39 23.42
C VAL A 307 10.93 4.02 24.65
N VAL A 308 10.35 3.21 25.54
CA VAL A 308 9.82 3.67 26.83
C VAL A 308 10.84 4.46 27.66
N LEU A 309 12.14 4.09 27.60
CA LEU A 309 13.20 4.81 28.31
C LEU A 309 13.47 6.19 27.71
N LYS A 310 13.26 6.37 26.39
CA LYS A 310 13.34 7.69 25.77
C LYS A 310 12.22 8.59 26.28
N THR A 311 11.00 8.07 26.41
CA THR A 311 9.86 8.81 26.99
C THR A 311 10.12 9.21 28.43
N MET A 312 10.77 8.35 29.21
CA MET A 312 11.15 8.67 30.59
C MET A 312 12.22 9.77 30.64
N ALA A 313 13.21 9.72 29.74
CA ALA A 313 14.20 10.77 29.61
C ALA A 313 13.57 12.13 29.20
N ILE A 314 12.51 12.12 28.39
CA ILE A 314 11.73 13.33 28.09
C ILE A 314 11.09 13.90 29.36
N CYS A 315 10.46 13.06 30.18
CA CYS A 315 9.89 13.51 31.46
C CYS A 315 10.98 14.02 32.40
N GLU A 316 12.10 13.31 32.52
CA GLU A 316 13.23 13.69 33.38
C GLU A 316 13.82 15.04 32.96
N TYR A 317 14.11 15.22 31.68
CA TYR A 317 14.64 16.47 31.15
C TYR A 317 13.68 17.64 31.36
N GLY A 318 12.38 17.42 31.14
CA GLY A 318 11.36 18.45 31.33
C GLY A 318 11.09 18.84 32.78
N VAL A 319 11.59 18.05 33.75
CA VAL A 319 11.43 18.28 35.20
C VAL A 319 12.72 18.75 35.87
N GLN A 320 13.86 18.15 35.51
CA GLN A 320 15.16 18.43 36.14
C GLN A 320 15.94 19.53 35.41
N ASN A 321 15.89 19.56 34.08
CA ASN A 321 16.65 20.52 33.27
C ASN A 321 15.83 21.74 32.85
N LEU A 322 14.51 21.66 32.95
CA LEU A 322 13.56 22.71 32.61
C LEU A 322 12.49 22.81 33.68
N THR A 323 11.95 24.02 33.89
CA THR A 323 10.73 24.21 34.68
C THR A 323 9.55 24.39 33.73
N ALA A 324 9.11 23.30 33.09
CA ALA A 324 8.01 23.34 32.12
C ALA A 324 6.65 23.09 32.78
N ALA A 325 5.64 23.90 32.43
CA ALA A 325 4.27 23.70 32.89
C ALA A 325 3.60 22.46 32.27
N TYR A 326 3.89 22.20 30.99
CA TYR A 326 3.42 21.04 30.24
C TYR A 326 4.57 20.40 29.48
N ILE A 327 4.49 19.08 29.30
CA ILE A 327 5.46 18.28 28.55
C ILE A 327 4.70 17.56 27.44
N MET A 328 5.18 17.69 26.21
CA MET A 328 4.66 17.01 25.03
C MET A 328 5.68 16.00 24.53
N LYS A 329 5.22 14.78 24.22
CA LYS A 329 5.95 13.80 23.41
C LYS A 329 5.47 13.90 21.96
N CYS A 330 6.38 13.83 21.01
CA CYS A 330 6.07 13.54 19.61
C CYS A 330 7.20 12.76 18.94
N ASP A 331 6.98 12.36 17.70
CA ASP A 331 7.95 11.61 16.89
C ASP A 331 8.60 12.53 15.83
N ASP A 332 9.74 12.12 15.27
CA ASP A 332 10.50 12.92 14.29
C ASP A 332 9.88 12.93 12.89
N ASP A 333 8.87 12.10 12.65
CA ASP A 333 8.01 12.10 11.46
C ASP A 333 6.72 12.93 11.66
N THR A 334 6.60 13.66 12.78
CA THR A 334 5.41 14.45 13.12
C THR A 334 5.60 15.95 12.87
N PHE A 335 4.60 16.59 12.24
CA PHE A 335 4.53 18.05 12.09
C PHE A 335 3.63 18.68 13.15
N ILE A 336 4.19 19.58 13.99
CA ILE A 336 3.43 20.23 15.07
C ILE A 336 3.10 21.69 14.74
N ARG A 337 1.82 22.05 14.82
CA ARG A 337 1.39 23.45 14.85
C ARG A 337 1.44 23.99 16.28
N VAL A 338 2.60 24.49 16.69
CA VAL A 338 2.89 24.95 18.08
C VAL A 338 1.82 25.91 18.61
N ASP A 339 1.38 26.89 17.82
CA ASP A 339 0.35 27.86 18.24
C ASP A 339 -1.01 27.21 18.53
N ALA A 340 -1.36 26.19 17.74
CA ALA A 340 -2.61 25.45 17.93
C ALA A 340 -2.54 24.64 19.22
N VAL A 341 -1.42 23.94 19.46
CA VAL A 341 -1.19 23.19 20.70
C VAL A 341 -1.31 24.09 21.93
N LEU A 342 -0.64 25.24 21.94
CA LEU A 342 -0.73 26.18 23.06
C LEU A 342 -2.14 26.74 23.26
N LYS A 343 -2.91 26.91 22.18
CA LYS A 343 -4.32 27.32 22.27
C LYS A 343 -5.18 26.26 22.94
N GLU A 344 -4.97 24.98 22.62
CA GLU A 344 -5.69 23.87 23.27
C GLU A 344 -5.34 23.78 24.75
N ILE A 345 -4.04 23.90 25.11
CA ILE A 345 -3.60 23.92 26.51
C ILE A 345 -4.30 25.05 27.29
N ARG A 346 -4.37 26.27 26.71
CA ARG A 346 -5.06 27.41 27.35
C ARG A 346 -6.57 27.21 27.48
N GLY A 347 -7.18 26.35 26.67
CA GLY A 347 -8.60 26.03 26.73
C GLY A 347 -8.97 25.10 27.89
N VAL A 348 -7.99 24.51 28.57
CA VAL A 348 -8.20 23.58 29.68
C VAL A 348 -8.01 24.28 31.03
N SER A 349 -8.78 23.85 32.03
CA SER A 349 -8.69 24.39 33.40
C SER A 349 -7.33 24.10 34.01
N GLN A 350 -6.56 25.15 34.32
CA GLN A 350 -5.23 25.05 34.96
C GLN A 350 -5.24 24.44 36.37
N LYS A 351 -6.42 24.22 36.97
CA LYS A 351 -6.57 23.67 38.33
C LYS A 351 -6.47 22.14 38.39
N LYS A 352 -6.47 21.44 37.24
CA LYS A 352 -6.45 19.98 37.18
C LYS A 352 -5.21 19.50 36.42
N SER A 353 -4.67 18.36 36.84
CA SER A 353 -3.64 17.63 36.09
C SER A 353 -4.20 17.22 34.73
N LEU A 354 -3.41 17.32 33.67
CA LEU A 354 -3.87 17.18 32.29
C LEU A 354 -3.18 16.01 31.60
N TYR A 355 -3.96 15.16 30.94
CA TYR A 355 -3.48 14.23 29.92
C TYR A 355 -4.28 14.42 28.63
N MET A 356 -3.64 14.94 27.59
CA MET A 356 -4.28 15.33 26.33
C MET A 356 -3.65 14.63 25.13
N GLY A 357 -4.48 14.13 24.23
CA GLY A 357 -4.04 13.51 22.97
C GLY A 357 -5.19 12.80 22.26
N ASN A 358 -4.87 11.93 21.30
CA ASN A 358 -5.86 11.04 20.71
C ASN A 358 -6.08 9.82 21.62
N LEU A 359 -6.96 9.96 22.61
CA LEU A 359 -7.18 8.93 23.62
C LEU A 359 -7.94 7.72 23.07
N ASN A 360 -7.36 6.53 23.27
CA ASN A 360 -8.02 5.23 23.15
C ASN A 360 -8.51 4.78 24.53
N LEU A 361 -9.80 4.48 24.66
CA LEU A 361 -10.42 4.13 25.95
C LEU A 361 -10.65 2.64 26.16
N LEU A 362 -10.66 1.83 25.10
CA LEU A 362 -11.02 0.40 25.12
C LEU A 362 -10.16 -0.43 24.16
N HIS A 363 -8.89 -0.04 23.99
CA HIS A 363 -8.01 -0.73 23.04
C HIS A 363 -7.63 -2.11 23.57
N ARG A 364 -7.82 -3.14 22.74
CA ARG A 364 -7.48 -4.53 23.07
C ARG A 364 -6.06 -4.83 22.58
N PRO A 365 -5.22 -5.53 23.38
CA PRO A 365 -3.92 -6.01 22.93
C PRO A 365 -4.06 -6.86 21.67
N LEU A 366 -3.30 -6.52 20.62
CA LEU A 366 -3.17 -7.40 19.46
C LEU A 366 -2.44 -8.66 19.90
N ARG A 367 -2.97 -9.84 19.57
CA ARG A 367 -2.35 -11.12 19.95
C ARG A 367 -1.52 -11.73 18.82
N SER A 368 -1.58 -11.15 17.63
CA SER A 368 -0.82 -11.50 16.44
C SER A 368 -0.34 -10.25 15.70
N GLY A 369 0.64 -10.41 14.81
CA GLY A 369 1.24 -9.31 14.03
C GLY A 369 2.40 -8.59 14.71
N LYS A 370 2.91 -7.53 14.05
CA LYS A 370 4.08 -6.75 14.48
C LYS A 370 3.98 -6.21 15.91
N TRP A 371 2.78 -5.83 16.32
CA TRP A 371 2.48 -5.24 17.63
C TRP A 371 1.89 -6.25 18.61
N ALA A 372 2.11 -7.55 18.38
CA ALA A 372 1.56 -8.59 19.22
C ALA A 372 2.08 -8.51 20.66
N VAL A 373 1.17 -8.75 21.60
CA VAL A 373 1.42 -8.81 23.03
C VAL A 373 0.84 -10.11 23.55
N THR A 374 1.72 -10.95 24.07
CA THR A 374 1.37 -12.26 24.62
C THR A 374 0.53 -12.08 25.90
N TYR A 375 -0.21 -13.13 26.29
CA TYR A 375 -0.92 -13.14 27.57
C TYR A 375 0.04 -13.11 28.77
N GLU A 376 1.29 -13.53 28.58
CA GLU A 376 2.35 -13.42 29.60
C GLU A 376 2.78 -11.95 29.79
N GLU A 377 2.89 -11.20 28.70
CA GLU A 377 3.23 -9.77 28.74
C GLU A 377 2.08 -8.89 29.22
N TRP A 378 0.84 -9.22 28.84
CA TRP A 378 -0.37 -8.50 29.26
C TRP A 378 -1.56 -9.46 29.37
N PRO A 379 -1.90 -9.89 30.61
CA PRO A 379 -2.95 -10.89 30.83
C PRO A 379 -4.37 -10.34 30.61
N GLU A 380 -4.59 -9.03 30.77
CA GLU A 380 -5.91 -8.42 30.63
C GLU A 380 -6.35 -8.26 29.16
N ASP A 381 -7.65 -8.14 28.92
CA ASP A 381 -8.20 -8.03 27.56
C ASP A 381 -8.15 -6.60 26.99
N ILE A 382 -7.89 -5.60 27.82
CA ILE A 382 -7.97 -4.18 27.48
C ILE A 382 -6.80 -3.43 28.15
N TYR A 383 -6.22 -2.46 27.44
CA TYR A 383 -5.25 -1.51 28.01
C TYR A 383 -5.97 -0.37 28.76
N PRO A 384 -5.32 0.25 29.76
CA PRO A 384 -5.84 1.47 30.37
C PRO A 384 -5.93 2.61 29.34
N PRO A 385 -6.75 3.65 29.60
CA PRO A 385 -6.86 4.81 28.72
C PRO A 385 -5.49 5.42 28.40
N TYR A 386 -5.14 5.46 27.11
CA TYR A 386 -3.86 6.00 26.67
C TYR A 386 -4.01 6.80 25.37
N ALA A 387 -3.16 7.81 25.18
CA ALA A 387 -3.11 8.58 23.93
C ALA A 387 -2.26 7.83 22.91
N ASN A 388 -2.82 7.51 21.74
CA ASN A 388 -2.06 6.97 20.62
C ASN A 388 -1.78 8.04 19.56
N GLY A 389 -0.88 7.76 18.63
CA GLY A 389 -0.64 8.58 17.45
C GLY A 389 0.61 9.47 17.57
N PRO A 390 0.64 10.62 16.88
CA PRO A 390 1.87 11.39 16.63
C PRO A 390 2.36 12.19 17.85
N GLY A 391 1.60 12.21 18.95
CA GLY A 391 2.02 12.86 20.18
C GLY A 391 0.91 13.04 21.22
N TYR A 392 1.33 13.37 22.44
CA TYR A 392 0.44 13.65 23.58
C TYR A 392 1.08 14.63 24.55
N ILE A 393 0.28 15.22 25.43
CA ILE A 393 0.68 16.26 26.38
C ILE A 393 0.28 15.84 27.79
N ILE A 394 1.22 15.97 28.72
CA ILE A 394 1.01 15.79 30.16
C ILE A 394 1.35 17.07 30.93
N SER A 395 0.72 17.27 32.08
CA SER A 395 1.09 18.34 33.01
C SER A 395 2.35 17.99 33.82
N SER A 396 3.05 19.03 34.31
CA SER A 396 4.33 18.91 35.03
C SER A 396 4.27 18.01 36.27
N ASP A 397 3.14 17.98 36.98
CA ASP A 397 2.92 17.13 38.16
C ASP A 397 2.89 15.64 37.83
N ILE A 398 2.25 15.26 36.71
CA ILE A 398 2.28 13.88 36.18
C ILE A 398 3.73 13.49 35.84
N ALA A 399 4.48 14.39 35.20
CA ALA A 399 5.87 14.15 34.88
C ALA A 399 6.75 13.97 36.12
N LYS A 400 6.56 14.81 37.16
CA LYS A 400 7.24 14.68 38.46
C LYS A 400 6.93 13.35 39.14
N PHE A 401 5.67 12.90 39.07
CA PHE A 401 5.27 11.59 39.57
C PHE A 401 6.02 10.46 38.87
N ILE A 402 6.07 10.49 37.53
CA ILE A 402 6.78 9.49 36.73
C ILE A 402 8.27 9.44 37.11
N VAL A 403 8.93 10.61 37.17
CA VAL A 403 10.36 10.71 37.52
C VAL A 403 10.63 10.19 38.93
N PHE A 404 9.80 10.57 39.91
CA PHE A 404 9.93 10.10 41.29
C PHE A 404 9.77 8.58 41.42
N HIS A 405 8.74 8.01 40.79
CA HIS A 405 8.48 6.57 40.85
C HIS A 405 9.50 5.74 40.06
N HIS A 406 10.06 6.31 38.99
CA HIS A 406 11.17 5.72 38.26
C HIS A 406 12.43 5.64 39.12
N ALA A 407 12.82 6.74 39.79
CA ALA A 407 13.98 6.77 40.68
C ALA A 407 13.88 5.72 41.80
N ASN A 408 12.67 5.47 42.28
CA ASN A 408 12.37 4.45 43.29
C ASN A 408 12.14 3.04 42.73
N GLN A 409 12.38 2.81 41.42
CA GLN A 409 12.18 1.51 40.74
C GLN A 409 10.78 0.91 40.92
N SER A 410 9.78 1.75 41.17
CA SER A 410 8.40 1.34 41.49
C SER A 410 7.45 1.46 40.29
N LEU A 411 7.95 1.97 39.18
CA LEU A 411 7.19 2.20 37.96
C LEU A 411 7.20 0.94 37.09
N ARG A 412 6.01 0.42 36.73
CA ARG A 412 5.89 -0.70 35.78
C ARG A 412 6.21 -0.19 34.36
N LEU A 413 7.20 -0.80 33.72
CA LEU A 413 7.58 -0.51 32.34
C LEU A 413 6.94 -1.50 31.38
N PHE A 414 6.50 -1.00 30.22
CA PHE A 414 5.98 -1.83 29.13
C PHE A 414 6.61 -1.40 27.81
N LYS A 415 6.78 -2.34 26.87
CA LYS A 415 7.51 -2.10 25.61
C LYS A 415 6.89 -1.01 24.72
N MET A 416 5.58 -0.80 24.82
CA MET A 416 4.86 0.29 24.15
C MET A 416 4.84 1.51 25.08
N GLU A 417 5.45 2.60 24.65
CA GLU A 417 5.60 3.83 25.43
C GLU A 417 4.27 4.56 25.63
N ASP A 418 3.40 4.56 24.62
CA ASP A 418 2.08 5.18 24.69
C ASP A 418 1.22 4.49 25.77
N VAL A 419 1.21 3.16 25.77
CA VAL A 419 0.51 2.34 26.77
C VAL A 419 1.13 2.53 28.15
N SER A 420 2.46 2.58 28.24
CA SER A 420 3.16 2.86 29.50
C SER A 420 2.75 4.21 30.08
N MET A 421 2.66 5.25 29.26
CA MET A 421 2.18 6.56 29.69
C MET A 421 0.75 6.49 30.24
N GLY A 422 -0.15 5.78 29.54
CA GLY A 422 -1.52 5.54 30.03
C GLY A 422 -1.56 4.85 31.40
N MET A 423 -0.73 3.83 31.60
CA MET A 423 -0.60 3.14 32.89
C MET A 423 -0.13 4.08 34.01
N TRP A 424 0.87 4.91 33.74
CA TRP A 424 1.41 5.83 34.74
C TRP A 424 0.43 6.94 35.09
N VAL A 425 -0.30 7.45 34.10
CA VAL A 425 -1.35 8.45 34.31
C VAL A 425 -2.53 7.84 35.08
N GLU A 426 -2.94 6.61 34.78
CA GLU A 426 -3.98 5.91 35.54
C GLU A 426 -3.56 5.70 37.00
N GLN A 427 -2.30 5.30 37.24
CA GLN A 427 -1.76 5.18 38.59
C GLN A 427 -1.79 6.52 39.33
N PHE A 428 -1.35 7.62 38.70
CA PHE A 428 -1.41 8.96 39.28
C PHE A 428 -2.85 9.43 39.54
N ASN A 429 -3.79 9.05 38.68
CA ASN A 429 -5.20 9.38 38.80
C ASN A 429 -5.86 8.78 40.05
N THR A 430 -5.28 7.73 40.64
CA THR A 430 -5.77 7.17 41.92
C THR A 430 -5.55 8.13 43.10
N THR A 431 -4.53 8.98 43.04
CA THR A 431 -4.20 9.95 44.09
C THR A 431 -4.65 11.37 43.76
N THR A 432 -4.54 11.79 42.50
CA THR A 432 -4.83 13.16 42.05
C THR A 432 -5.65 13.09 40.78
N ALA A 433 -6.86 13.65 40.78
CA ALA A 433 -7.77 13.55 39.65
C ALA A 433 -7.18 14.17 38.36
N VAL A 434 -7.05 13.34 37.32
CA VAL A 434 -6.55 13.73 36.00
C VAL A 434 -7.70 14.06 35.06
N GLN A 435 -7.57 15.18 34.35
CA GLN A 435 -8.43 15.53 33.22
C GLN A 435 -7.88 14.87 31.95
N TYR A 436 -8.55 13.78 31.54
CA TYR A 436 -8.36 13.15 30.23
C TYR A 436 -9.03 14.01 29.15
N SER A 437 -8.27 14.51 28.18
CA SER A 437 -8.74 15.36 27.09
C SER A 437 -8.48 14.72 25.73
N HIS A 438 -9.51 14.07 25.18
CA HIS A 438 -9.46 13.54 23.82
C HIS A 438 -9.58 14.69 22.81
N ASN A 439 -8.64 14.79 21.87
CA ASN A 439 -8.62 15.85 20.87
C ASN A 439 -8.29 15.29 19.47
N TRP A 440 -9.28 15.32 18.57
CA TRP A 440 -9.17 14.81 17.20
C TRP A 440 -8.10 15.50 16.36
N LYS A 441 -7.61 16.67 16.77
CA LYS A 441 -6.49 17.35 16.10
C LYS A 441 -5.16 16.61 16.25
N PHE A 442 -5.08 15.65 17.17
CA PHE A 442 -3.95 14.74 17.34
C PHE A 442 -4.10 13.47 16.49
N CYS A 443 -5.17 13.29 15.71
CA CYS A 443 -5.31 12.16 14.80
C CYS A 443 -4.46 12.36 13.53
N VAL A 444 -3.72 11.32 13.11
CA VAL A 444 -3.11 11.28 11.77
C VAL A 444 -4.24 11.23 10.73
N PRO A 445 -4.20 12.01 9.64
CA PRO A 445 -5.11 11.81 8.51
C PRO A 445 -4.79 10.45 7.88
N VAL A 446 -5.50 9.42 8.33
CA VAL A 446 -5.51 8.12 7.65
C VAL A 446 -6.04 8.38 6.25
N SER A 447 -5.33 7.90 5.21
CA SER A 447 -5.71 8.01 3.80
C SER A 447 -7.24 8.02 3.63
N ASP A 448 -7.80 9.03 2.97
CA ASP A 448 -9.25 9.36 2.93
C ASP A 448 -10.19 8.17 2.64
N VAL A 449 -9.69 7.12 2.00
CA VAL A 449 -10.37 5.83 1.82
C VAL A 449 -10.70 5.21 3.19
N LEU A 450 -9.68 4.97 4.01
CA LEU A 450 -9.85 4.51 5.39
C LEU A 450 -10.50 5.57 6.28
N GLY A 451 -10.29 6.87 6.06
CA GLY A 451 -10.96 7.94 6.82
C GLY A 451 -12.50 7.90 6.69
N SER A 452 -13.01 7.59 5.51
CA SER A 452 -14.46 7.40 5.28
C SER A 452 -14.97 6.13 5.97
N PHE A 453 -14.19 5.04 5.93
CA PHE A 453 -14.51 3.77 6.59
C PHE A 453 -14.38 3.81 8.12
N TYR A 454 -13.38 4.52 8.67
CA TYR A 454 -13.20 4.74 10.10
C TYR A 454 -14.22 5.72 10.67
N ALA A 455 -14.69 6.70 9.91
CA ALA A 455 -15.83 7.53 10.31
C ALA A 455 -17.15 6.69 10.37
N LEU A 456 -17.33 5.75 9.44
CA LEU A 456 -18.41 4.75 9.50
C LEU A 456 -18.20 3.73 10.65
N TYR A 457 -16.96 3.39 10.99
CA TYR A 457 -16.60 2.57 12.15
C TYR A 457 -16.77 3.33 13.48
N GLY A 458 -16.56 4.65 13.51
CA GLY A 458 -16.86 5.53 14.64
C GLY A 458 -18.36 5.63 14.89
N LEU A 459 -19.16 5.60 13.81
CA LEU A 459 -20.61 5.41 13.89
C LEU A 459 -21.01 4.03 14.44
N LYS A 460 -20.16 3.00 14.36
CA LYS A 460 -20.35 1.68 15.02
C LYS A 460 -20.28 1.82 16.55
N VAL A 461 -19.36 2.64 17.06
CA VAL A 461 -19.20 2.92 18.50
C VAL A 461 -20.32 3.82 19.02
N LEU A 462 -20.71 4.84 18.26
CA LEU A 462 -21.85 5.70 18.62
C LEU A 462 -23.20 4.96 18.52
N ARG A 463 -23.28 3.92 17.68
CA ARG A 463 -24.46 3.06 17.53
C ARG A 463 -24.68 2.12 18.71
N GLU A 464 -23.64 1.57 19.34
CA GLU A 464 -23.84 0.77 20.56
C GLU A 464 -24.35 1.64 21.72
N ALA A 465 -23.92 2.91 21.80
CA ALA A 465 -24.44 3.86 22.78
C ALA A 465 -25.88 4.34 22.47
N TYR A 466 -26.30 4.42 21.21
CA TYR A 466 -27.64 4.91 20.81
C TYR A 466 -28.70 3.80 20.71
N ILE A 467 -28.34 2.58 20.29
CA ILE A 467 -29.28 1.45 20.16
C ILE A 467 -29.71 0.92 21.54
N ILE A 468 -28.84 0.98 22.55
CA ILE A 468 -29.21 0.67 23.94
C ILE A 468 -30.24 1.69 24.48
N ARG A 469 -30.26 2.94 23.95
CA ARG A 469 -31.26 3.95 24.31
C ARG A 469 -32.54 3.91 23.46
N SER A 470 -32.48 3.49 22.19
CA SER A 470 -33.66 3.48 21.31
C SER A 470 -34.48 2.19 21.38
N LEU A 471 -33.96 1.11 21.98
CA LEU A 471 -34.71 -0.14 22.19
C LEU A 471 -35.75 -0.07 23.33
N GLN A 472 -35.88 1.06 24.02
CA GLN A 472 -36.97 1.31 24.98
C GLN A 472 -38.12 2.20 24.43
N SER A 473 -38.00 2.74 23.22
CA SER A 473 -39.01 3.68 22.68
C SER A 473 -39.10 3.58 21.15
N GLY A 474 -39.98 2.75 20.61
CA GLY A 474 -40.31 2.82 19.16
C GLY A 474 -40.72 1.55 18.45
N ALA A 475 -41.31 0.56 19.12
CA ALA A 475 -42.03 -0.52 18.43
C ALA A 475 -43.42 -0.02 18.00
N LEU A 476 -43.54 0.72 16.88
CA LEU A 476 -44.82 1.04 16.21
C LEU A 476 -44.57 1.89 14.95
N LEU A 477 -44.07 1.30 13.85
CA LEU A 477 -44.30 1.80 12.47
C LEU A 477 -43.61 0.90 11.43
N GLU A 478 -44.06 -0.35 11.29
CA GLU A 478 -43.87 -1.10 10.04
C GLU A 478 -44.95 -2.18 9.88
N ARG A 479 -46.21 -1.74 9.78
CA ARG A 479 -47.31 -2.54 9.25
C ARG A 479 -48.14 -1.68 8.31
N ARG A 480 -47.83 -1.71 7.02
CA ARG A 480 -48.77 -1.78 5.88
C ARG A 480 -48.08 -1.46 4.55
N ARG A 481 -47.77 -2.51 3.78
CA ARG A 481 -48.17 -2.61 2.36
C ARG A 481 -47.87 -4.02 1.82
N LYS A 482 -48.92 -4.83 1.66
CA LYS A 482 -48.96 -5.95 0.72
C LYS A 482 -50.08 -5.67 -0.29
N ARG A 483 -49.71 -5.54 -1.57
CA ARG A 483 -50.33 -6.14 -2.77
C ARG A 483 -49.95 -5.35 -4.02
N GLY A 484 -49.42 -6.07 -5.00
CA GLY A 484 -48.96 -5.65 -6.32
C GLY A 484 -47.93 -6.68 -6.77
N SER A 485 -48.04 -7.22 -8.00
CA SER A 485 -47.24 -8.33 -8.56
C SER A 485 -45.81 -8.39 -7.99
N SER A 486 -45.37 -9.54 -7.45
CA SER A 486 -44.06 -9.67 -6.82
C SER A 486 -42.94 -9.54 -7.86
N VAL A 487 -42.53 -8.30 -8.11
CA VAL A 487 -41.39 -7.97 -8.96
C VAL A 487 -40.14 -8.53 -8.29
N ARG A 488 -39.51 -9.52 -8.93
CA ARG A 488 -38.37 -10.25 -8.36
C ARG A 488 -37.08 -9.52 -8.73
N LEU A 489 -36.47 -8.84 -7.76
CA LEU A 489 -35.11 -8.28 -7.92
C LEU A 489 -34.08 -9.42 -8.01
N PRO A 490 -32.90 -9.17 -8.61
CA PRO A 490 -31.81 -10.14 -8.59
C PRO A 490 -31.40 -10.47 -7.15
N PRO A 491 -30.80 -11.66 -6.93
CA PRO A 491 -30.33 -12.07 -5.61
C PRO A 491 -29.17 -11.17 -5.14
N GLY A 492 -28.95 -11.10 -3.83
CA GLY A 492 -27.83 -10.34 -3.28
C GLY A 492 -27.80 -10.33 -1.75
N PRO A 493 -26.74 -9.74 -1.17
CA PRO A 493 -26.54 -9.75 0.26
C PRO A 493 -27.64 -8.99 1.04
N PRO A 494 -27.91 -9.40 2.30
CA PRO A 494 -28.85 -8.70 3.17
C PRO A 494 -28.49 -7.22 3.30
N ARG A 495 -29.51 -6.36 3.23
CA ARG A 495 -29.36 -4.90 3.21
C ARG A 495 -29.54 -4.31 4.61
N TRP A 496 -28.65 -3.42 5.00
CA TRP A 496 -28.81 -2.64 6.23
C TRP A 496 -29.74 -1.44 5.99
N PRO A 497 -30.55 -1.02 6.98
CA PRO A 497 -31.35 0.20 6.87
C PRO A 497 -30.46 1.41 6.55
N ILE A 498 -30.94 2.28 5.64
CA ILE A 498 -30.31 3.55 5.20
C ILE A 498 -29.00 3.38 4.42
N ILE A 499 -28.05 2.58 4.92
CA ILE A 499 -26.70 2.43 4.36
C ILE A 499 -26.63 1.31 3.29
N GLY A 500 -27.61 0.39 3.29
CA GLY A 500 -27.66 -0.71 2.35
C GLY A 500 -26.49 -1.67 2.53
N ASN A 501 -25.68 -1.86 1.49
CA ASN A 501 -24.55 -2.79 1.43
C ASN A 501 -23.18 -2.08 1.51
N LEU A 502 -23.13 -0.74 1.70
CA LEU A 502 -21.85 0.00 1.73
C LEU A 502 -20.88 -0.51 2.82
N LEU A 503 -21.39 -0.97 3.97
CA LEU A 503 -20.56 -1.49 5.06
C LEU A 503 -20.01 -2.90 4.82
N GLN A 504 -20.48 -3.56 3.76
CA GLN A 504 -20.00 -4.88 3.37
C GLN A 504 -18.88 -4.79 2.32
N LEU A 505 -18.49 -3.57 1.91
CA LEU A 505 -17.40 -3.31 0.99
C LEU A 505 -16.15 -2.95 1.79
N GLY A 506 -15.05 -3.62 1.48
CA GLY A 506 -13.73 -3.33 2.01
C GLY A 506 -12.98 -2.31 1.15
N PRO A 507 -11.65 -2.19 1.36
CA PRO A 507 -10.81 -1.27 0.59
C PRO A 507 -10.62 -1.70 -0.88
N LEU A 508 -10.98 -2.93 -1.25
CA LEU A 508 -10.87 -3.47 -2.61
C LEU A 508 -12.25 -3.95 -3.10
N PRO A 509 -13.19 -3.04 -3.43
CA PRO A 509 -14.58 -3.41 -3.72
C PRO A 509 -14.77 -4.38 -4.89
N HIS A 510 -13.82 -4.43 -5.83
CA HIS A 510 -13.83 -5.37 -6.95
C HIS A 510 -13.62 -6.83 -6.51
N ARG A 511 -12.97 -7.07 -5.37
CA ARG A 511 -12.86 -8.41 -4.78
C ARG A 511 -14.15 -8.77 -4.04
N ASP A 512 -14.67 -7.85 -3.22
CA ASP A 512 -15.93 -8.06 -2.51
C ASP A 512 -17.10 -8.34 -3.46
N PHE A 513 -17.17 -7.62 -4.59
CA PHE A 513 -18.18 -7.86 -5.61
C PHE A 513 -18.01 -9.23 -6.29
N ALA A 514 -16.78 -9.70 -6.48
CA ALA A 514 -16.50 -11.04 -7.02
C ALA A 514 -16.97 -12.13 -6.04
N ASP A 515 -16.73 -11.94 -4.74
CA ASP A 515 -17.20 -12.85 -3.69
C ASP A 515 -18.73 -12.89 -3.63
N PHE A 516 -19.38 -11.75 -3.84
CA PHE A 516 -20.84 -11.72 -3.97
C PHE A 516 -21.32 -12.47 -5.22
N CYS A 517 -20.69 -12.31 -6.38
CA CYS A 517 -21.05 -13.09 -7.58
C CYS A 517 -20.89 -14.60 -7.33
N THR A 518 -19.82 -15.00 -6.65
CA THR A 518 -19.58 -16.39 -6.26
C THR A 518 -20.67 -16.93 -5.33
N THR A 519 -21.15 -16.11 -4.39
CA THR A 519 -22.11 -16.51 -3.36
C THR A 519 -23.57 -16.47 -3.84
N TYR A 520 -23.96 -15.41 -4.55
CA TYR A 520 -25.35 -15.12 -4.90
C TYR A 520 -25.69 -15.45 -6.36
N GLY A 521 -24.67 -15.71 -7.18
CA GLY A 521 -24.80 -16.09 -8.58
C GLY A 521 -24.36 -15.00 -9.57
N PRO A 522 -24.55 -15.25 -10.88
CA PRO A 522 -23.94 -14.45 -11.96
C PRO A 522 -24.46 -13.02 -12.10
N LEU A 523 -25.56 -12.68 -11.43
CA LEU A 523 -26.10 -11.32 -11.37
C LEU A 523 -26.50 -11.01 -9.93
N VAL A 524 -25.81 -10.04 -9.34
CA VAL A 524 -26.01 -9.65 -7.95
C VAL A 524 -26.59 -8.25 -7.88
N TYR A 525 -27.62 -8.09 -7.04
CA TYR A 525 -28.21 -6.80 -6.72
C TYR A 525 -27.71 -6.29 -5.37
N LEU A 526 -27.36 -5.01 -5.35
CA LEU A 526 -26.83 -4.26 -4.22
C LEU A 526 -27.62 -2.96 -4.07
N ARG A 527 -27.68 -2.47 -2.83
CA ARG A 527 -28.18 -1.14 -2.50
C ARG A 527 -27.04 -0.36 -1.87
N LEU A 528 -26.46 0.61 -2.56
CA LEU A 528 -25.37 1.44 -2.05
C LEU A 528 -25.97 2.73 -1.48
N GLY A 529 -26.24 2.75 -0.18
CA GLY A 529 -26.99 3.84 0.46
C GLY A 529 -28.38 4.01 -0.16
N SER A 530 -28.61 5.15 -0.81
CA SER A 530 -29.86 5.42 -1.54
C SER A 530 -29.88 4.93 -2.99
N VAL A 531 -28.80 4.35 -3.50
CA VAL A 531 -28.64 4.02 -4.93
C VAL A 531 -28.77 2.52 -5.17
N ASP A 532 -29.53 2.16 -6.21
CA ASP A 532 -29.61 0.78 -6.72
C ASP A 532 -28.38 0.45 -7.55
N ALA A 533 -27.78 -0.71 -7.31
CA ALA A 533 -26.62 -1.18 -8.05
C ALA A 533 -26.74 -2.66 -8.41
N ILE A 534 -26.17 -3.05 -9.54
CA ILE A 534 -25.96 -4.45 -9.89
C ILE A 534 -24.49 -4.69 -10.23
N THR A 535 -24.03 -5.91 -9.99
CA THR A 535 -22.71 -6.37 -10.43
C THR A 535 -22.79 -7.77 -11.04
N THR A 536 -21.88 -8.04 -11.97
CA THR A 536 -21.77 -9.30 -12.70
C THR A 536 -20.35 -9.49 -13.21
N ASP A 537 -19.92 -10.75 -13.24
CA ASP A 537 -18.70 -11.26 -13.84
C ASP A 537 -18.98 -12.38 -14.87
N ASP A 538 -20.26 -12.57 -15.24
CA ASP A 538 -20.70 -13.59 -16.19
C ASP A 538 -20.74 -13.01 -17.62
N PRO A 539 -20.06 -13.65 -18.59
CA PRO A 539 -19.94 -13.11 -19.96
C PRO A 539 -21.28 -13.04 -20.70
N ASN A 540 -22.28 -13.88 -20.36
CA ASN A 540 -23.59 -13.83 -21.01
C ASN A 540 -24.41 -12.66 -20.49
N VAL A 541 -24.36 -12.41 -19.17
CA VAL A 541 -25.02 -11.25 -18.55
C VAL A 541 -24.38 -9.95 -19.03
N ILE A 542 -23.04 -9.89 -19.08
CA ILE A 542 -22.31 -8.74 -19.60
C ILE A 542 -22.67 -8.47 -21.07
N ARG A 543 -22.77 -9.52 -21.90
CA ARG A 543 -23.23 -9.40 -23.30
C ARG A 543 -24.68 -8.89 -23.38
N GLU A 544 -25.55 -9.32 -22.47
CA GLU A 544 -26.92 -8.83 -22.42
C GLU A 544 -26.97 -7.34 -22.11
N ILE A 545 -26.20 -6.88 -21.11
CA ILE A 545 -26.14 -5.47 -20.69
C ILE A 545 -25.49 -4.59 -21.77
N LEU A 546 -24.30 -4.96 -22.27
CA LEU A 546 -23.48 -4.09 -23.12
C LEU A 546 -23.80 -4.16 -24.62
N ILE A 547 -24.43 -5.24 -25.09
CA ILE A 547 -24.67 -5.46 -26.52
C ILE A 547 -26.17 -5.58 -26.83
N ARG A 548 -26.91 -6.42 -26.08
CA ARG A 548 -28.33 -6.66 -26.40
C ARG A 548 -29.25 -5.55 -25.88
N GLN A 549 -28.90 -4.93 -24.76
CA GLN A 549 -29.66 -3.87 -24.12
C GLN A 549 -28.79 -2.60 -23.95
N ASP A 550 -27.91 -2.33 -24.90
CA ASP A 550 -27.01 -1.17 -24.87
C ASP A 550 -27.78 0.15 -24.75
N GLU A 551 -28.89 0.30 -25.47
CA GLU A 551 -29.78 1.46 -25.39
C GLU A 551 -30.35 1.72 -23.98
N VAL A 552 -30.40 0.70 -23.11
CA VAL A 552 -30.88 0.83 -21.73
C VAL A 552 -29.73 1.23 -20.81
N PHE A 553 -28.56 0.60 -20.96
CA PHE A 553 -27.46 0.70 -20.00
C PHE A 553 -26.30 1.58 -20.45
N ALA A 554 -26.29 2.14 -21.66
CA ALA A 554 -25.16 2.93 -22.17
C ALA A 554 -24.92 4.26 -21.45
N SER A 555 -25.83 4.72 -20.59
CA SER A 555 -25.65 5.97 -19.84
C SER A 555 -24.61 5.84 -18.72
N ARG A 556 -24.24 6.98 -18.14
CA ARG A 556 -23.27 7.13 -17.06
C ARG A 556 -23.92 7.77 -15.84
N PRO A 557 -23.57 7.33 -14.62
CA PRO A 557 -24.08 7.94 -13.40
C PRO A 557 -23.45 9.33 -13.20
N ARG A 558 -24.25 10.30 -12.79
CA ARG A 558 -23.77 11.63 -12.41
C ARG A 558 -23.18 11.61 -11.00
N THR A 559 -21.87 11.34 -10.90
CA THR A 559 -21.12 11.41 -9.64
C THR A 559 -20.58 12.81 -9.39
N LEU A 560 -20.24 13.12 -8.14
CA LEU A 560 -19.56 14.38 -7.79
C LEU A 560 -18.21 14.51 -8.47
N ALA A 561 -17.46 13.41 -8.59
CA ALA A 561 -16.22 13.38 -9.33
C ALA A 561 -16.44 13.75 -10.81
N ALA A 562 -17.42 13.16 -11.49
CA ALA A 562 -17.76 13.53 -12.87
C ALA A 562 -18.25 14.98 -13.01
N THR A 563 -18.90 15.51 -11.97
CA THR A 563 -19.41 16.89 -11.98
C THR A 563 -18.27 17.90 -11.90
N TYR A 564 -17.38 17.77 -10.91
CA TYR A 564 -16.30 18.74 -10.67
C TYR A 564 -15.04 18.48 -11.50
N LEU A 565 -14.76 17.21 -11.82
CA LEU A 565 -13.50 16.81 -12.46
C LEU A 565 -13.68 16.40 -13.92
N ALA A 566 -14.88 16.47 -14.49
CA ALA A 566 -15.12 16.21 -15.90
C ALA A 566 -16.03 17.28 -16.54
N TYR A 567 -15.85 18.53 -16.12
CA TYR A 567 -16.56 19.70 -16.66
C TYR A 567 -18.09 19.52 -16.72
N GLY A 568 -18.69 19.08 -15.62
CA GLY A 568 -20.13 18.82 -15.55
C GLY A 568 -20.59 17.56 -16.27
N SER A 569 -19.70 16.57 -16.43
CA SER A 569 -19.92 15.38 -17.27
C SER A 569 -20.13 15.76 -18.75
N GLY A 570 -19.29 16.68 -19.23
CA GLY A 570 -19.27 17.14 -20.63
C GLY A 570 -18.28 16.38 -21.52
N ASP A 571 -17.54 15.43 -20.96
CA ASP A 571 -16.55 14.58 -21.60
C ASP A 571 -17.17 13.37 -22.35
N VAL A 572 -16.36 12.44 -22.86
CA VAL A 572 -16.86 11.23 -23.54
C VAL A 572 -16.98 10.05 -22.58
N ALA A 573 -16.07 9.95 -21.61
CA ALA A 573 -16.00 8.84 -20.67
C ALA A 573 -17.15 8.83 -19.65
N LEU A 574 -17.49 10.01 -19.08
CA LEU A 574 -18.43 10.14 -17.95
C LEU A 574 -19.76 10.83 -18.30
N ALA A 575 -19.90 11.39 -19.51
CA ALA A 575 -21.16 12.00 -19.92
C ALA A 575 -22.32 11.00 -20.05
N PRO A 576 -23.54 11.39 -19.65
CA PRO A 576 -24.73 10.57 -19.85
C PRO A 576 -25.06 10.46 -21.35
N LEU A 577 -25.76 9.38 -21.72
CA LEU A 577 -26.16 9.16 -23.11
C LEU A 577 -27.08 10.30 -23.59
N GLY A 578 -26.69 10.98 -24.66
CA GLY A 578 -27.45 12.09 -25.23
C GLY A 578 -26.83 12.63 -26.52
N PRO A 579 -27.44 13.65 -27.15
CA PRO A 579 -26.92 14.31 -28.35
C PRO A 579 -25.48 14.83 -28.17
N HIS A 580 -25.22 15.53 -27.07
CA HIS A 580 -23.88 16.04 -26.69
C HIS A 580 -22.82 14.93 -26.69
N TRP A 581 -23.08 13.82 -25.97
CA TRP A 581 -22.16 12.69 -25.92
C TRP A 581 -21.89 12.09 -27.31
N LYS A 582 -22.93 11.97 -28.16
CA LYS A 582 -22.75 11.46 -29.54
C LYS A 582 -21.88 12.40 -30.36
N TRP A 583 -22.07 13.71 -30.21
CA TRP A 583 -21.29 14.72 -30.90
C TRP A 583 -19.82 14.72 -30.45
N MET A 584 -19.55 14.74 -29.15
CA MET A 584 -18.20 14.65 -28.58
C MET A 584 -17.48 13.37 -28.99
N ARG A 585 -18.16 12.22 -28.91
CA ARG A 585 -17.62 10.94 -29.38
C ARG A 585 -17.29 10.96 -30.86
N ARG A 586 -18.14 11.58 -31.68
CA ARG A 586 -17.90 11.73 -33.12
C ARG A 586 -16.65 12.56 -33.38
N ILE A 587 -16.47 13.69 -32.69
CA ILE A 587 -15.26 14.51 -32.81
C ILE A 587 -14.00 13.70 -32.51
N CYS A 588 -13.98 12.94 -31.41
CA CYS A 588 -12.85 12.10 -31.05
C CYS A 588 -12.53 11.07 -32.15
N MET A 589 -13.55 10.39 -32.68
CA MET A 589 -13.35 9.32 -33.66
C MET A 589 -13.00 9.83 -35.06
N GLU A 590 -13.56 10.96 -35.49
CA GLU A 590 -13.40 11.50 -36.84
C GLU A 590 -12.18 12.42 -36.99
N HIS A 591 -11.74 13.09 -35.91
CA HIS A 591 -10.68 14.09 -36.01
C HIS A 591 -9.41 13.74 -35.21
N LEU A 592 -9.56 13.16 -34.02
CA LEU A 592 -8.44 12.94 -33.09
C LEU A 592 -7.83 11.54 -33.21
N LEU A 593 -8.65 10.50 -33.13
CA LEU A 593 -8.22 9.10 -33.01
C LEU A 593 -8.28 8.32 -34.34
N THR A 594 -8.18 9.03 -35.47
CA THR A 594 -8.13 8.37 -36.79
C THR A 594 -6.79 7.66 -37.01
N THR A 595 -6.77 6.58 -37.78
CA THR A 595 -5.54 5.86 -38.15
C THR A 595 -4.51 6.78 -38.78
N LYS A 596 -4.95 7.72 -39.63
CA LYS A 596 -4.07 8.70 -40.28
C LYS A 596 -3.42 9.63 -39.24
N ARG A 597 -4.20 10.13 -38.28
CA ARG A 597 -3.69 11.03 -37.23
C ARG A 597 -2.77 10.29 -36.26
N LEU A 598 -3.16 9.12 -35.77
CA LEU A 598 -2.29 8.32 -34.90
C LEU A 598 -0.98 7.92 -35.61
N GLY A 599 -1.04 7.65 -36.91
CA GLY A 599 0.12 7.39 -37.76
C GLY A 599 1.06 8.59 -37.90
N SER A 600 0.55 9.83 -37.93
CA SER A 600 1.43 11.01 -37.98
C SER A 600 2.30 11.15 -36.73
N PHE A 601 1.82 10.67 -35.58
CA PHE A 601 2.58 10.70 -34.32
C PHE A 601 3.50 9.48 -34.09
N ALA A 602 3.62 8.55 -35.04
CA ALA A 602 4.46 7.36 -34.89
C ALA A 602 5.94 7.71 -34.62
N GLY A 603 6.46 8.75 -35.27
CA GLY A 603 7.82 9.25 -35.01
C GLY A 603 8.04 9.73 -33.58
N HIS A 604 7.05 10.44 -33.00
CA HIS A 604 7.12 10.89 -31.61
C HIS A 604 7.13 9.74 -30.61
N ARG A 605 6.30 8.71 -30.83
CA ARG A 605 6.26 7.52 -29.97
C ARG A 605 7.55 6.70 -30.08
N ALA A 606 8.09 6.54 -31.29
CA ALA A 606 9.37 5.88 -31.50
C ALA A 606 10.52 6.62 -30.79
N HIS A 607 10.53 7.96 -30.84
CA HIS A 607 11.51 8.79 -30.14
C HIS A 607 11.44 8.62 -28.62
N GLU A 608 10.23 8.68 -28.04
CA GLU A 608 10.04 8.46 -26.59
C GLU A 608 10.45 7.04 -26.17
N ALA A 609 10.16 6.02 -26.99
CA ALA A 609 10.55 4.65 -26.72
C ALA A 609 12.08 4.47 -26.75
N GLN A 610 12.75 5.12 -27.70
CA GLN A 610 14.20 5.11 -27.76
C GLN A 610 14.82 5.82 -26.54
N HIS A 611 14.25 6.96 -26.13
CA HIS A 611 14.70 7.68 -24.94
C HIS A 611 14.54 6.82 -23.68
N LEU A 612 13.42 6.11 -23.55
CA LEU A 612 13.17 5.13 -22.47
C LEU A 612 14.28 4.08 -22.39
N VAL A 613 14.57 3.43 -23.52
CA VAL A 613 15.60 2.37 -23.60
C VAL A 613 16.98 2.92 -23.25
N LYS A 614 17.34 4.12 -23.73
CA LYS A 614 18.62 4.76 -23.39
C LYS A 614 18.76 5.04 -21.90
N GLN A 615 17.69 5.46 -21.22
CA GLN A 615 17.69 5.69 -19.78
C GLN A 615 17.84 4.40 -18.98
N VAL A 616 17.18 3.32 -19.40
CA VAL A 616 17.34 1.99 -18.77
C VAL A 616 18.77 1.49 -18.97
N TRP A 617 19.30 1.62 -20.20
CA TRP A 617 20.66 1.20 -20.54
C TRP A 617 21.71 1.95 -19.72
N SER A 618 21.62 3.27 -19.61
CA SER A 618 22.60 4.07 -18.86
C SER A 618 22.62 3.72 -17.37
N ARG A 619 21.45 3.51 -16.75
CA ARG A 619 21.35 3.06 -15.35
C ARG A 619 21.84 1.63 -15.16
N SER A 620 21.57 0.75 -16.12
CA SER A 620 22.10 -0.62 -16.13
C SER A 620 23.62 -0.64 -16.15
N GLN A 621 24.26 0.20 -16.97
CA GLN A 621 25.73 0.31 -17.01
C GLN A 621 26.34 0.78 -15.69
N ALA A 622 25.59 1.55 -14.89
CA ALA A 622 25.98 1.98 -13.55
C ALA A 622 25.70 0.92 -12.45
N GLY A 623 25.08 -0.22 -12.79
CA GLY A 623 24.67 -1.24 -11.82
C GLY A 623 23.61 -0.72 -10.83
N GLU A 624 22.75 0.19 -11.28
CA GLU A 624 21.69 0.80 -10.49
C GLU A 624 20.34 0.11 -10.77
N PRO A 625 19.54 -0.19 -9.72
CA PRO A 625 18.18 -0.68 -9.92
C PRO A 625 17.32 0.39 -10.59
N VAL A 626 16.45 -0.02 -11.51
CA VAL A 626 15.57 0.88 -12.26
C VAL A 626 14.14 0.78 -11.72
N ASN A 627 13.59 1.90 -11.22
CA ASN A 627 12.18 2.00 -10.89
C ASN A 627 11.36 2.11 -12.19
N LEU A 628 10.80 1.00 -12.65
CA LEU A 628 10.02 0.94 -13.89
C LEU A 628 8.71 1.74 -13.79
N ARG A 629 8.10 1.90 -12.61
CA ARG A 629 6.85 2.63 -12.44
C ARG A 629 6.99 4.10 -12.83
N GLU A 630 8.01 4.76 -12.29
CA GLU A 630 8.30 6.16 -12.61
C GLU A 630 8.64 6.34 -14.10
N LEU A 631 9.45 5.42 -14.63
CA LEU A 631 9.97 5.45 -15.98
C LEU A 631 8.85 5.22 -17.03
N LEU A 632 8.00 4.21 -16.82
CA LEU A 632 6.86 3.89 -17.69
C LEU A 632 5.72 4.90 -17.53
N GLY A 633 5.55 5.47 -16.33
CA GLY A 633 4.64 6.60 -16.10
C GLY A 633 5.03 7.83 -16.89
N ALA A 634 6.31 8.23 -16.83
CA ALA A 634 6.84 9.34 -17.61
C ALA A 634 6.71 9.10 -19.14
N PHE A 635 7.00 7.88 -19.61
CA PHE A 635 6.82 7.49 -21.01
C PHE A 635 5.36 7.62 -21.47
N SER A 636 4.42 7.07 -20.70
CA SER A 636 2.98 7.11 -21.03
C SER A 636 2.48 8.55 -21.06
N MET A 637 2.90 9.37 -20.08
CA MET A 637 2.52 10.77 -20.00
C MET A 637 3.08 11.59 -21.17
N ASN A 638 4.37 11.47 -21.49
CA ASN A 638 4.98 12.18 -22.62
C ASN A 638 4.33 11.81 -23.96
N ASN A 639 4.00 10.53 -24.18
CA ASN A 639 3.31 10.13 -25.41
C ASN A 639 1.97 10.85 -25.56
N VAL A 640 1.18 10.94 -24.49
CA VAL A 640 -0.13 11.60 -24.52
C VAL A 640 0.01 13.12 -24.63
N THR A 641 0.86 13.75 -23.81
CA THR A 641 0.97 15.22 -23.78
C THR A 641 1.61 15.78 -25.05
N ARG A 642 2.50 15.04 -25.71
CA ARG A 642 3.06 15.47 -27.01
C ARG A 642 2.03 15.40 -28.12
N MET A 643 1.19 14.37 -28.13
CA MET A 643 0.10 14.23 -29.10
C MET A 643 -1.02 15.24 -28.86
N LEU A 644 -1.33 15.50 -27.59
CA LEU A 644 -2.47 16.32 -27.19
C LEU A 644 -2.13 17.82 -27.14
N LEU A 645 -1.03 18.18 -26.49
CA LEU A 645 -0.67 19.56 -26.11
C LEU A 645 0.59 20.06 -26.85
N GLY A 646 1.19 19.24 -27.72
CA GLY A 646 2.45 19.57 -28.38
C GLY A 646 3.67 19.65 -27.44
N LYS A 647 3.53 19.26 -26.15
CA LYS A 647 4.55 19.46 -25.11
C LYS A 647 5.06 18.15 -24.50
N GLN A 648 6.35 18.13 -24.17
CA GLN A 648 7.01 17.09 -23.39
C GLN A 648 7.26 17.59 -21.96
N TYR A 649 6.80 16.85 -20.94
CA TYR A 649 6.94 17.27 -19.53
C TYR A 649 8.10 16.57 -18.81
N PHE A 650 8.54 15.40 -19.28
CA PHE A 650 9.65 14.65 -18.68
C PHE A 650 10.83 14.51 -19.63
N GLY A 651 12.04 14.73 -19.14
CA GLY A 651 13.28 14.59 -19.91
C GLY A 651 14.06 15.89 -20.07
N THR A 652 15.16 15.82 -20.81
CA THR A 652 16.11 16.94 -21.02
C THR A 652 15.52 18.10 -21.83
N GLU A 653 14.50 17.83 -22.65
CA GLU A 653 13.76 18.80 -23.46
C GLU A 653 12.37 19.11 -22.85
N SER A 654 12.28 19.14 -21.52
CA SER A 654 11.00 19.38 -20.83
C SER A 654 10.52 20.82 -20.99
N ALA A 655 9.19 21.03 -20.94
CA ALA A 655 8.48 22.31 -20.95
C ALA A 655 8.84 23.28 -19.79
N GLY A 656 9.91 23.00 -19.04
CA GLY A 656 10.33 23.70 -17.84
C GLY A 656 9.96 22.93 -16.58
N GLN A 657 10.92 22.80 -15.66
CA GLN A 657 10.79 21.99 -14.45
C GLN A 657 9.59 22.40 -13.57
N LYS A 658 9.22 23.68 -13.57
CA LYS A 658 8.07 24.19 -12.78
C LYS A 658 6.72 23.75 -13.36
N GLU A 659 6.53 23.88 -14.69
CA GLU A 659 5.27 23.49 -15.35
C GLU A 659 5.05 21.97 -15.26
N ALA A 660 6.12 21.18 -15.42
CA ALA A 660 6.06 19.72 -15.27
C ALA A 660 5.65 19.28 -13.86
N VAL A 661 6.25 19.87 -12.83
CA VAL A 661 5.89 19.56 -11.42
C VAL A 661 4.44 19.97 -11.12
N GLU A 662 3.99 21.13 -11.62
CA GLU A 662 2.61 21.56 -11.49
C GLU A 662 1.64 20.57 -12.16
N PHE A 663 1.90 20.21 -13.41
CA PHE A 663 1.09 19.26 -14.17
C PHE A 663 1.02 17.89 -13.50
N MET A 664 2.15 17.35 -13.03
CA MET A 664 2.19 16.10 -12.27
C MET A 664 1.35 16.15 -11.00
N GLY A 665 1.47 17.24 -10.24
CA GLY A 665 0.71 17.40 -9.00
C GLY A 665 -0.80 17.47 -9.25
N ILE A 666 -1.21 18.16 -10.32
CA ILE A 666 -2.61 18.27 -10.74
C ILE A 666 -3.15 16.91 -11.21
N THR A 667 -2.44 16.25 -12.13
CA THR A 667 -2.86 14.96 -12.71
C THR A 667 -2.93 13.86 -11.67
N HIS A 668 -1.96 13.77 -10.76
CA HIS A 668 -1.98 12.78 -9.69
C HIS A 668 -3.21 12.93 -8.77
N GLU A 669 -3.51 14.15 -8.33
CA GLU A 669 -4.68 14.42 -7.49
C GLU A 669 -6.00 14.23 -8.25
N LEU A 670 -6.05 14.61 -9.53
CA LEU A 670 -7.18 14.38 -10.42
C LEU A 670 -7.51 12.89 -10.53
N PHE A 671 -6.51 12.04 -10.85
CA PHE A 671 -6.72 10.60 -11.04
C PHE A 671 -7.13 9.91 -9.75
N ARG A 672 -6.50 10.30 -8.63
CA ARG A 672 -6.84 9.81 -7.29
C ARG A 672 -8.31 10.09 -6.94
N LEU A 673 -8.82 11.27 -7.27
CA LEU A 673 -10.20 11.66 -6.95
C LEU A 673 -11.22 11.10 -7.94
N LEU A 674 -10.87 10.95 -9.23
CA LEU A 674 -11.72 10.31 -10.24
C LEU A 674 -11.94 8.82 -9.95
N GLY A 675 -10.91 8.12 -9.46
CA GLY A 675 -10.99 6.69 -9.11
C GLY A 675 -11.68 6.37 -7.78
N LEU A 676 -12.11 7.37 -7.01
CA LEU A 676 -12.67 7.19 -5.67
C LEU A 676 -14.16 6.84 -5.71
N ILE A 677 -14.56 5.77 -5.02
CA ILE A 677 -15.98 5.51 -4.69
C ILE A 677 -16.35 6.37 -3.48
N TYR A 678 -16.80 7.60 -3.73
CA TYR A 678 -17.10 8.55 -2.65
C TYR A 678 -18.46 8.27 -1.99
N ALA A 679 -18.48 8.09 -0.67
CA ALA A 679 -19.71 7.80 0.09
C ALA A 679 -20.79 8.88 -0.07
N GLY A 680 -20.41 10.13 -0.33
CA GLY A 680 -21.35 11.23 -0.58
C GLY A 680 -22.18 11.07 -1.87
N ASP A 681 -21.73 10.26 -2.83
CA ASP A 681 -22.53 9.90 -4.01
C ASP A 681 -23.67 8.92 -3.68
N TYR A 682 -23.65 8.33 -2.49
CA TYR A 682 -24.58 7.29 -2.03
C TYR A 682 -25.38 7.69 -0.79
N LEU A 683 -24.87 8.64 0.01
CA LEU A 683 -25.45 9.08 1.27
C LEU A 683 -25.57 10.62 1.31
N PRO A 684 -26.78 11.19 1.19
CA PRO A 684 -26.98 12.65 1.19
C PRO A 684 -26.42 13.37 2.42
N VAL A 685 -26.52 12.76 3.61
CA VAL A 685 -25.99 13.32 4.87
C VAL A 685 -24.46 13.45 4.83
N TRP A 686 -23.78 12.55 4.13
CA TRP A 686 -22.32 12.56 4.03
C TRP A 686 -21.80 13.76 3.23
N ARG A 687 -22.55 14.21 2.22
CA ARG A 687 -22.25 15.46 1.48
C ARG A 687 -22.37 16.70 2.37
N TRP A 688 -23.36 16.74 3.28
CA TRP A 688 -23.55 17.89 4.15
C TRP A 688 -22.42 18.04 5.18
N ILE A 689 -21.94 16.90 5.72
CA ILE A 689 -20.88 16.89 6.73
C ILE A 689 -19.50 17.04 6.08
N ASP A 690 -19.28 16.43 4.89
CA ASP A 690 -17.99 16.35 4.18
C ASP A 690 -16.81 16.08 5.15
N PRO A 691 -16.86 14.98 5.93
CA PRO A 691 -15.98 14.78 7.09
C PRO A 691 -14.50 14.71 6.73
N THR A 692 -14.17 14.26 5.51
CA THR A 692 -12.81 14.17 4.99
C THR A 692 -12.44 15.37 4.10
N GLY A 693 -13.34 16.33 3.90
CA GLY A 693 -13.11 17.46 2.99
C GLY A 693 -12.96 17.07 1.53
N CYS A 694 -13.50 15.91 1.12
CA CYS A 694 -13.30 15.34 -0.20
C CYS A 694 -13.98 16.18 -1.28
N GLU A 695 -15.21 16.63 -1.05
CA GLU A 695 -15.92 17.50 -2.02
C GLU A 695 -15.21 18.85 -2.15
N LYS A 696 -14.74 19.43 -1.05
CA LYS A 696 -13.90 20.65 -1.09
C LYS A 696 -12.61 20.44 -1.88
N LYS A 697 -11.98 19.28 -1.72
CA LYS A 697 -10.75 18.93 -2.45
C LYS A 697 -11.03 18.79 -3.95
N MET A 698 -12.15 18.18 -4.35
CA MET A 698 -12.57 18.11 -5.75
C MET A 698 -12.74 19.50 -6.38
N LYS A 699 -13.44 20.42 -5.70
CA LYS A 699 -13.60 21.82 -6.17
C LYS A 699 -12.27 22.58 -6.29
N HIS A 700 -11.34 22.32 -5.38
CA HIS A 700 -10.02 22.95 -5.45
C HIS A 700 -9.19 22.41 -6.63
N VAL A 701 -9.29 21.11 -6.91
CA VAL A 701 -8.62 20.49 -8.07
C VAL A 701 -9.27 20.95 -9.38
N GLU A 702 -10.60 21.03 -9.45
CA GLU A 702 -11.37 21.60 -10.57
C GLU A 702 -10.80 22.96 -11.00
N ARG A 703 -10.66 23.90 -10.04
CA ARG A 703 -10.12 25.24 -10.33
C ARG A 703 -8.69 25.19 -10.86
N LYS A 704 -7.81 24.36 -10.27
CA LYS A 704 -6.42 24.25 -10.71
C LYS A 704 -6.30 23.67 -12.12
N VAL A 705 -7.07 22.63 -12.41
CA VAL A 705 -7.16 22.03 -13.73
C VAL A 705 -7.66 23.05 -14.74
N ASP A 706 -8.73 23.78 -14.42
CA ASP A 706 -9.31 24.76 -15.33
C ASP A 706 -8.32 25.89 -15.66
N GLU A 707 -7.65 26.44 -14.64
CA GLU A 707 -6.58 27.42 -14.82
C GLU A 707 -5.44 26.88 -15.69
N PHE A 708 -5.06 25.61 -15.51
CA PHE A 708 -4.01 24.97 -16.30
C PHE A 708 -4.42 24.80 -17.78
N HIS A 709 -5.59 24.22 -18.05
CA HIS A 709 -6.06 24.02 -19.41
C HIS A 709 -6.33 25.33 -20.15
N GLN A 710 -6.84 26.35 -19.43
CA GLN A 710 -7.03 27.68 -19.99
C GLN A 710 -5.71 28.27 -20.50
N ARG A 711 -4.62 28.16 -19.73
CA ARG A 711 -3.29 28.61 -20.16
C ARG A 711 -2.84 27.91 -21.44
N ILE A 712 -3.03 26.58 -21.51
CA ILE A 712 -2.64 25.82 -22.71
C ILE A 712 -3.45 26.26 -23.93
N ILE A 713 -4.77 26.43 -23.81
CA ILE A 713 -5.62 26.90 -24.92
C ILE A 713 -5.17 28.29 -25.41
N GLU A 714 -4.87 29.20 -24.48
CA GLU A 714 -4.39 30.55 -24.81
C GLU A 714 -3.02 30.54 -25.51
N GLU A 715 -2.11 29.65 -25.12
CA GLU A 715 -0.82 29.46 -25.79
C GLU A 715 -1.01 29.02 -27.25
N HIS A 716 -1.87 28.04 -27.52
CA HIS A 716 -2.16 27.58 -28.88
C HIS A 716 -2.83 28.67 -29.74
N ARG A 717 -3.76 29.43 -29.16
CA ARG A 717 -4.38 30.60 -29.83
C ARG A 717 -3.35 31.67 -30.20
N LYS A 718 -2.44 32.03 -29.29
CA LYS A 718 -1.36 33.00 -29.55
C LYS A 718 -0.40 32.51 -30.64
N LYS A 719 -0.02 31.23 -30.60
CA LYS A 719 0.83 30.60 -31.61
C LYS A 719 0.20 30.69 -33.00
N ARG A 720 -1.11 30.44 -33.10
CA ARG A 720 -1.87 30.52 -34.36
C ARG A 720 -1.95 31.95 -34.93
N LEU A 721 -2.11 32.96 -34.08
CA LEU A 721 -2.12 34.38 -34.47
C LEU A 721 -0.74 34.87 -34.96
N GLY A 722 0.34 34.39 -34.33
CA GLY A 722 1.72 34.79 -34.65
C GLY A 722 2.30 34.19 -35.95
N CYS A 723 1.70 33.13 -36.49
CA CYS A 723 2.22 32.40 -37.67
C CYS A 723 1.51 32.78 -39.00
N SER A 724 1.03 34.01 -39.14
CA SER A 724 0.25 34.47 -40.32
C SER A 724 1.09 34.69 -41.60
N GLY A 725 2.30 34.15 -41.70
CA GLY A 725 3.15 34.30 -42.88
C GLY A 725 4.28 33.28 -42.96
N GLY A 726 4.10 32.24 -43.77
CA GLY A 726 5.18 31.40 -44.30
C GLY A 726 5.12 29.93 -43.89
N ASP A 727 5.05 29.07 -44.91
CA ASP A 727 5.34 27.63 -44.95
C ASP A 727 6.06 27.02 -43.73
N ASP A 728 5.29 26.62 -42.72
CA ASP A 728 5.73 25.57 -41.82
C ASP A 728 4.63 24.53 -41.71
N HIS A 729 4.87 23.36 -42.29
CA HIS A 729 4.04 22.16 -42.15
C HIS A 729 4.19 21.61 -40.72
N MET A 730 3.97 22.46 -39.70
CA MET A 730 4.03 22.06 -38.30
C MET A 730 2.87 21.10 -38.03
N MET A 731 3.18 19.91 -37.51
CA MET A 731 2.18 18.89 -37.23
C MET A 731 1.18 19.41 -36.19
N MET A 732 -0.08 19.62 -36.58
CA MET A 732 -1.15 20.01 -35.65
C MET A 732 -1.33 18.93 -34.58
N ASP A 733 -1.21 19.34 -33.32
CA ASP A 733 -1.61 18.54 -32.16
C ASP A 733 -3.15 18.52 -32.00
N PHE A 734 -3.65 17.79 -31.00
CA PHE A 734 -5.10 17.63 -30.84
C PHE A 734 -5.77 18.93 -30.41
N VAL A 735 -5.11 19.79 -29.62
CA VAL A 735 -5.66 21.10 -29.24
C VAL A 735 -5.79 22.01 -30.47
N ASP A 736 -4.78 22.04 -31.35
CA ASP A 736 -4.85 22.76 -32.63
C ASP A 736 -6.02 22.28 -33.49
N VAL A 737 -6.24 20.96 -33.55
CA VAL A 737 -7.38 20.38 -34.27
C VAL A 737 -8.70 20.82 -33.64
N LEU A 738 -8.86 20.69 -32.32
CA LEU A 738 -10.09 21.10 -31.63
C LEU A 738 -10.42 22.58 -31.82
N LEU A 739 -9.41 23.45 -31.77
CA LEU A 739 -9.54 24.89 -32.05
C LEU A 739 -9.89 25.20 -33.52
N SER A 740 -9.77 24.24 -34.44
CA SER A 740 -10.15 24.42 -35.84
C SER A 740 -11.55 23.93 -36.18
N LEU A 741 -12.20 23.20 -35.26
CA LEU A 741 -13.51 22.60 -35.49
C LEU A 741 -14.65 23.58 -35.16
N PRO A 742 -15.77 23.50 -35.91
CA PRO A 742 -16.99 24.22 -35.54
C PRO A 742 -17.60 23.64 -34.27
N GLY A 743 -18.30 24.49 -33.52
CA GLY A 743 -19.03 24.07 -32.31
C GLY A 743 -20.35 23.37 -32.63
N GLU A 744 -21.04 22.89 -31.59
CA GLU A 744 -22.40 22.36 -31.73
C GLU A 744 -23.35 23.47 -32.23
N ASP A 745 -24.44 23.09 -32.92
CA ASP A 745 -25.49 24.00 -33.43
C ASP A 745 -25.05 25.08 -34.44
N GLY A 746 -23.94 24.87 -35.15
CA GLY A 746 -23.49 25.76 -36.22
C GLY A 746 -22.68 26.96 -35.73
N LYS A 747 -22.19 26.92 -34.49
CA LYS A 747 -21.19 27.88 -34.00
C LYS A 747 -19.91 27.80 -34.83
N GLU A 748 -19.28 28.94 -35.05
CA GLU A 748 -18.03 29.05 -35.84
C GLU A 748 -16.89 28.24 -35.22
N HIS A 749 -16.83 28.16 -33.88
CA HIS A 749 -15.81 27.44 -33.12
C HIS A 749 -16.42 26.68 -31.94
N MET A 750 -15.73 25.60 -31.53
CA MET A 750 -16.02 24.83 -30.32
C MET A 750 -15.82 25.65 -29.04
N ASP A 751 -16.66 25.44 -28.03
CA ASP A 751 -16.57 26.18 -26.78
C ASP A 751 -15.36 25.71 -25.95
N ASP A 752 -14.70 26.62 -25.23
CA ASP A 752 -13.51 26.29 -24.41
C ASP A 752 -13.81 25.18 -23.39
N VAL A 753 -15.02 25.16 -22.83
CA VAL A 753 -15.42 24.12 -21.86
C VAL A 753 -15.41 22.73 -22.50
N GLU A 754 -15.84 22.61 -23.75
CA GLU A 754 -15.88 21.34 -24.49
C GLU A 754 -14.46 20.90 -24.88
N ILE A 755 -13.63 21.84 -25.34
CA ILE A 755 -12.21 21.59 -25.64
C ILE A 755 -11.50 21.10 -24.37
N LYS A 756 -11.66 21.80 -23.24
CA LYS A 756 -11.09 21.42 -21.95
C LYS A 756 -11.59 20.06 -21.45
N ALA A 757 -12.87 19.74 -21.66
CA ALA A 757 -13.42 18.44 -21.31
C ALA A 757 -12.76 17.30 -22.10
N LEU A 758 -12.55 17.46 -23.41
CA LEU A 758 -11.83 16.46 -24.22
C LEU A 758 -10.35 16.37 -23.87
N MET A 759 -9.70 17.50 -23.58
CA MET A 759 -8.31 17.50 -23.11
C MET A 759 -8.16 16.69 -21.81
N GLN A 760 -9.01 16.98 -20.82
CA GLN A 760 -9.06 16.27 -19.54
C GLN A 760 -9.28 14.77 -19.74
N ASP A 761 -10.29 14.40 -20.54
CA ASP A 761 -10.67 13.00 -20.78
C ASP A 761 -9.50 12.22 -21.40
N MET A 762 -8.86 12.76 -22.43
CA MET A 762 -7.72 12.12 -23.08
C MET A 762 -6.51 11.98 -22.15
N ILE A 763 -6.20 12.99 -21.34
CA ILE A 763 -5.11 12.93 -20.35
C ILE A 763 -5.40 11.83 -19.32
N ALA A 764 -6.62 11.81 -18.77
CA ALA A 764 -7.01 10.84 -17.76
C ALA A 764 -7.08 9.41 -18.29
N ALA A 765 -7.68 9.22 -19.46
CA ALA A 765 -7.90 7.91 -20.03
C ALA A 765 -6.61 7.26 -20.55
N ALA A 766 -5.64 8.03 -21.05
CA ALA A 766 -4.48 7.47 -21.75
C ALA A 766 -3.19 7.39 -20.91
N THR A 767 -3.09 8.15 -19.82
CA THR A 767 -1.86 8.22 -19.01
C THR A 767 -1.76 7.07 -18.00
N ASP A 768 -2.64 7.05 -16.99
CA ASP A 768 -2.51 6.13 -15.85
C ASP A 768 -2.82 4.68 -16.26
N THR A 769 -3.82 4.47 -17.11
CA THR A 769 -4.23 3.14 -17.60
C THR A 769 -3.09 2.43 -18.34
N SER A 770 -2.39 3.15 -19.25
CA SER A 770 -1.26 2.64 -20.01
C SER A 770 -0.06 2.39 -19.10
N ALA A 771 0.23 3.31 -18.18
CA ALA A 771 1.34 3.19 -17.24
C ALA A 771 1.20 1.95 -16.35
N VAL A 772 0.03 1.77 -15.72
CA VAL A 772 -0.27 0.63 -14.84
C VAL A 772 -0.28 -0.68 -15.63
N THR A 773 -0.82 -0.70 -16.85
CA THR A 773 -0.81 -1.91 -17.71
C THR A 773 0.63 -2.31 -18.05
N ASN A 774 1.48 -1.35 -18.43
CA ASN A 774 2.89 -1.63 -18.74
C ASN A 774 3.67 -2.08 -17.49
N GLU A 775 3.38 -1.49 -16.32
CA GLU A 775 3.96 -1.91 -15.03
C GLU A 775 3.62 -3.36 -14.71
N TRP A 776 2.35 -3.76 -14.83
CA TRP A 776 1.94 -5.15 -14.64
C TRP A 776 2.53 -6.10 -15.68
N ALA A 777 2.55 -5.71 -16.96
CA ALA A 777 3.16 -6.53 -18.01
C ALA A 777 4.64 -6.82 -17.71
N MET A 778 5.40 -5.80 -17.32
CA MET A 778 6.81 -5.98 -16.95
C MET A 778 6.97 -6.81 -15.68
N THR A 779 6.10 -6.61 -14.69
CA THR A 779 6.10 -7.40 -13.45
C THR A 779 5.91 -8.89 -13.75
N GLU A 780 4.94 -9.23 -14.60
CA GLU A 780 4.67 -10.62 -14.98
C GLU A 780 5.80 -11.22 -15.82
N VAL A 781 6.33 -10.48 -16.78
CA VAL A 781 7.46 -10.94 -17.61
C VAL A 781 8.72 -11.18 -16.76
N ILE A 782 9.00 -10.32 -15.78
CA ILE A 782 10.14 -10.49 -14.86
C ILE A 782 9.95 -11.72 -13.96
N ASN A 783 8.73 -11.98 -13.50
CA ASN A 783 8.41 -13.13 -12.66
C ASN A 783 8.30 -14.46 -13.43
N HIS A 784 8.20 -14.42 -14.77
CA HIS A 784 8.09 -15.60 -15.63
C HIS A 784 9.22 -15.65 -16.68
N PRO A 785 10.44 -16.11 -16.32
CA PRO A 785 11.61 -16.12 -17.22
C PRO A 785 11.39 -16.88 -18.53
N SER A 786 10.54 -17.92 -18.54
CA SER A 786 10.18 -18.66 -19.74
C SER A 786 9.38 -17.81 -20.75
N VAL A 787 8.53 -16.92 -20.25
CA VAL A 787 7.78 -15.94 -21.07
C VAL A 787 8.74 -14.90 -21.62
N LEU A 788 9.65 -14.36 -20.79
CA LEU A 788 10.69 -13.43 -21.24
C LEU A 788 11.53 -14.02 -22.37
N HIS A 789 11.99 -15.27 -22.23
CA HIS A 789 12.79 -15.94 -23.25
C HIS A 789 12.03 -16.06 -24.59
N LYS A 790 10.75 -16.45 -24.54
CA LYS A 790 9.92 -16.56 -25.75
C LYS A 790 9.68 -15.21 -26.42
N ILE A 791 9.51 -14.14 -25.63
CA ILE A 791 9.43 -12.77 -26.18
C ILE A 791 10.74 -12.41 -26.89
N GLN A 792 11.89 -12.70 -26.28
CA GLN A 792 13.21 -12.42 -26.86
C GLN A 792 13.45 -13.23 -28.15
N GLU A 793 13.12 -14.53 -28.16
CA GLU A 793 13.20 -15.37 -29.36
C GLU A 793 12.30 -14.86 -30.48
N GLU A 794 11.08 -14.42 -30.16
CA GLU A 794 10.17 -13.83 -31.15
C GLU A 794 10.73 -12.53 -31.71
N LEU A 795 11.27 -11.65 -30.87
CA LEU A 795 11.90 -10.40 -31.29
C LEU A 795 13.14 -10.64 -32.16
N ASP A 796 14.03 -11.54 -31.75
CA ASP A 796 15.22 -11.91 -32.52
C ASP A 796 14.86 -12.48 -33.90
N ARG A 797 13.79 -13.30 -33.99
CA ARG A 797 13.33 -13.91 -35.24
C ARG A 797 12.65 -12.91 -36.18
N VAL A 798 11.81 -12.02 -35.65
CA VAL A 798 10.97 -11.12 -36.46
C VAL A 798 11.69 -9.81 -36.81
N VAL A 799 12.41 -9.24 -35.84
CA VAL A 799 13.03 -7.91 -35.96
C VAL A 799 14.54 -8.05 -36.25
N GLY A 800 15.19 -9.05 -35.67
CA GLY A 800 16.64 -9.21 -35.70
C GLY A 800 17.35 -8.30 -34.70
N ARG A 801 18.69 -8.27 -34.76
CA ARG A 801 19.55 -7.54 -33.81
C ARG A 801 20.13 -6.21 -34.34
N GLU A 802 19.87 -5.90 -35.60
CA GLU A 802 20.46 -4.75 -36.31
C GLU A 802 19.65 -3.45 -36.18
N ARG A 803 18.42 -3.51 -35.65
CA ARG A 803 17.52 -2.34 -35.54
C ARG A 803 16.58 -2.45 -34.33
N LEU A 804 16.01 -1.30 -33.93
CA LEU A 804 14.95 -1.24 -32.94
C LEU A 804 13.60 -1.72 -33.50
N VAL A 805 12.70 -2.11 -32.60
CA VAL A 805 11.31 -2.48 -32.90
C VAL A 805 10.54 -1.26 -33.40
N MET A 806 9.79 -1.44 -34.49
CA MET A 806 8.93 -0.42 -35.08
C MET A 806 7.45 -0.84 -34.95
N GLU A 807 6.53 0.13 -34.97
CA GLU A 807 5.09 -0.18 -34.89
C GLU A 807 4.59 -1.08 -36.02
N SER A 808 5.24 -1.04 -37.18
CA SER A 808 4.97 -1.94 -38.32
C SER A 808 5.29 -3.41 -38.04
N ASP A 809 6.11 -3.70 -37.01
CA ASP A 809 6.46 -5.07 -36.61
C ASP A 809 5.38 -5.70 -35.70
N LEU A 810 4.59 -4.88 -34.99
CA LEU A 810 3.60 -5.35 -34.00
C LEU A 810 2.62 -6.42 -34.53
N PRO A 811 2.12 -6.37 -35.79
CA PRO A 811 1.27 -7.42 -36.33
C PRO A 811 1.93 -8.80 -36.38
N HIS A 812 3.27 -8.86 -36.45
CA HIS A 812 4.07 -10.08 -36.55
C HIS A 812 4.56 -10.59 -35.18
N LEU A 813 4.47 -9.77 -34.13
CA LEU A 813 4.84 -10.12 -32.75
C LEU A 813 3.65 -10.76 -32.02
N THR A 814 3.31 -11.99 -32.43
CA THR A 814 2.10 -12.69 -31.99
C THR A 814 2.16 -13.05 -30.50
N TYR A 815 3.30 -13.55 -30.03
CA TYR A 815 3.48 -13.94 -28.63
C TYR A 815 3.49 -12.72 -27.72
N LEU A 816 4.17 -11.64 -28.10
CA LEU A 816 4.09 -10.37 -27.36
C LEU A 816 2.65 -9.86 -27.24
N ARG A 817 1.85 -9.98 -28.31
CA ARG A 817 0.42 -9.64 -28.27
C ARG A 817 -0.39 -10.53 -27.33
N CYS A 818 -0.05 -11.82 -27.23
CA CYS A 818 -0.63 -12.72 -26.24
C CYS A 818 -0.30 -12.25 -24.81
N VAL A 819 0.95 -11.90 -24.52
CA VAL A 819 1.40 -11.40 -23.21
C VAL A 819 0.65 -10.12 -22.81
N VAL A 820 0.46 -9.19 -23.74
CA VAL A 820 -0.34 -7.97 -23.49
C VAL A 820 -1.82 -8.32 -23.21
N ARG A 821 -2.42 -9.24 -23.97
CA ARG A 821 -3.81 -9.69 -23.74
C ARG A 821 -3.98 -10.38 -22.40
N GLU A 822 -3.00 -11.18 -22.00
CA GLU A 822 -2.99 -11.87 -20.72
C GLU A 822 -2.81 -10.90 -19.56
N THR A 823 -2.02 -9.85 -19.76
CA THR A 823 -1.91 -8.73 -18.82
C THR A 823 -3.27 -8.05 -18.64
N PHE A 824 -4.03 -7.79 -19.73
CA PHE A 824 -5.39 -7.24 -19.61
C PHE A 824 -6.37 -8.18 -18.91
N ARG A 825 -6.23 -9.50 -19.10
CA ARG A 825 -7.06 -10.50 -18.43
C ARG A 825 -6.80 -10.51 -16.92
N MET A 826 -5.53 -10.57 -16.53
CA MET A 826 -5.12 -10.70 -15.14
C MET A 826 -5.16 -9.36 -14.38
N HIS A 827 -4.77 -8.27 -15.02
CA HIS A 827 -4.56 -6.98 -14.38
C HIS A 827 -5.29 -5.85 -15.11
N PRO A 828 -6.63 -5.90 -15.20
CA PRO A 828 -7.38 -4.82 -15.83
C PRO A 828 -7.22 -3.53 -15.02
N ALA A 829 -6.67 -2.47 -15.64
CA ALA A 829 -6.43 -1.18 -14.99
C ALA A 829 -7.71 -0.59 -14.37
N GLY A 830 -8.87 -0.79 -15.01
CA GLY A 830 -10.18 -0.48 -14.47
C GLY A 830 -10.97 -1.75 -14.13
N PRO A 831 -10.97 -2.22 -12.87
CA PRO A 831 -11.58 -3.51 -12.50
C PRO A 831 -13.11 -3.53 -12.61
N PHE A 832 -13.76 -2.37 -12.75
CA PHE A 832 -15.21 -2.23 -12.96
C PHE A 832 -15.60 -1.65 -14.32
N LEU A 833 -14.65 -1.53 -15.25
CA LEU A 833 -14.76 -0.58 -16.36
C LEU A 833 -15.13 0.82 -15.81
N ILE A 834 -15.83 1.62 -16.63
CA ILE A 834 -16.53 2.82 -16.16
C ILE A 834 -17.97 2.40 -15.83
N PRO A 835 -18.49 2.71 -14.62
CA PRO A 835 -19.85 2.33 -14.25
C PRO A 835 -20.90 2.82 -15.24
N HIS A 836 -21.83 1.92 -15.58
CA HIS A 836 -22.98 2.19 -16.43
C HIS A 836 -24.21 2.55 -15.59
N GLU A 837 -25.24 3.16 -16.18
CA GLU A 837 -26.51 3.44 -15.50
C GLU A 837 -27.70 3.16 -16.41
N SER A 838 -28.72 2.47 -15.88
CA SER A 838 -29.94 2.15 -16.63
C SER A 838 -30.83 3.39 -16.78
N ILE A 839 -31.21 3.74 -18.01
CA ILE A 839 -32.07 4.90 -18.31
C ILE A 839 -33.56 4.60 -18.04
N ARG A 840 -33.95 3.33 -18.16
CA ARG A 840 -35.33 2.85 -17.99
C ARG A 840 -35.34 1.48 -17.31
N PRO A 841 -36.44 1.09 -16.64
CA PRO A 841 -36.50 -0.22 -16.01
C PRO A 841 -36.49 -1.33 -17.08
N THR A 842 -35.88 -2.46 -16.76
CA THR A 842 -35.75 -3.60 -17.67
C THR A 842 -35.75 -4.93 -16.90
N HIS A 843 -35.58 -6.04 -17.61
CA HIS A 843 -35.30 -7.34 -17.01
C HIS A 843 -33.96 -7.89 -17.49
N LEU A 844 -33.22 -8.50 -16.57
CA LEU A 844 -32.01 -9.28 -16.83
C LEU A 844 -32.17 -10.66 -16.20
N MET A 845 -31.94 -11.72 -16.97
CA MET A 845 -32.13 -13.11 -16.52
C MET A 845 -33.51 -13.38 -15.85
N GLY A 846 -34.56 -12.69 -16.31
CA GLY A 846 -35.91 -12.78 -15.74
C GLY A 846 -36.11 -12.05 -14.41
N PHE A 847 -35.08 -11.36 -13.89
CA PHE A 847 -35.18 -10.45 -12.75
C PHE A 847 -35.42 -9.03 -13.20
N TYR A 848 -36.20 -8.28 -12.43
CA TYR A 848 -36.47 -6.88 -12.69
C TYR A 848 -35.32 -5.99 -12.22
N VAL A 849 -34.94 -5.04 -13.06
CA VAL A 849 -33.93 -4.00 -12.78
C VAL A 849 -34.63 -2.63 -12.85
N PRO A 850 -34.69 -1.88 -11.74
CA PRO A 850 -35.26 -0.53 -11.72
C PRO A 850 -34.49 0.45 -12.62
N SER A 851 -35.13 1.55 -13.03
CA SER A 851 -34.42 2.68 -13.65
C SER A 851 -33.45 3.34 -12.67
N GLY A 852 -32.39 3.96 -13.17
CA GLY A 852 -31.33 4.57 -12.37
C GLY A 852 -30.44 3.56 -11.64
N THR A 853 -30.50 2.28 -11.98
CA THR A 853 -29.61 1.26 -11.42
C THR A 853 -28.21 1.41 -11.99
N ARG A 854 -27.21 1.57 -11.12
CA ARG A 854 -25.79 1.58 -11.49
C ARG A 854 -25.31 0.17 -11.78
N VAL A 855 -24.49 0.00 -12.80
CA VAL A 855 -23.99 -1.30 -13.25
C VAL A 855 -22.48 -1.32 -13.13
N PHE A 856 -21.97 -2.25 -12.33
CA PHE A 856 -20.54 -2.49 -12.12
C PHE A 856 -20.15 -3.82 -12.77
N ILE A 857 -19.50 -3.75 -13.93
CA ILE A 857 -19.03 -4.93 -14.66
C ILE A 857 -17.66 -5.31 -14.11
N ASN A 858 -17.57 -6.41 -13.39
CA ASN A 858 -16.35 -6.81 -12.70
C ASN A 858 -15.40 -7.53 -13.66
N THR A 859 -14.57 -6.77 -14.39
CA THR A 859 -13.61 -7.33 -15.34
C THR A 859 -12.48 -8.09 -14.67
N HIS A 860 -12.11 -7.69 -13.45
CA HIS A 860 -11.14 -8.43 -12.65
C HIS A 860 -11.63 -9.85 -12.35
N ALA A 861 -12.90 -10.00 -11.94
CA ALA A 861 -13.52 -11.30 -11.70
C ALA A 861 -13.80 -12.06 -13.01
N LEU A 862 -14.23 -11.39 -14.08
CA LEU A 862 -14.41 -12.00 -15.39
C LEU A 862 -13.11 -12.61 -15.91
N GLY A 863 -12.00 -11.89 -15.78
CA GLY A 863 -10.66 -12.37 -16.12
C GLY A 863 -10.24 -13.58 -15.29
N ARG A 864 -10.83 -13.73 -14.09
CA ARG A 864 -10.57 -14.84 -13.15
C ARG A 864 -11.70 -15.88 -13.07
N ASN A 865 -12.64 -15.87 -14.00
CA ASN A 865 -13.78 -16.76 -13.94
C ASN A 865 -13.38 -18.18 -14.40
N PRO A 866 -13.39 -19.20 -13.52
CA PRO A 866 -12.96 -20.55 -13.85
C PRO A 866 -13.91 -21.25 -14.84
N HIS A 867 -15.16 -20.77 -14.98
CA HIS A 867 -16.08 -21.28 -15.99
C HIS A 867 -15.71 -20.83 -17.41
N VAL A 868 -14.95 -19.73 -17.54
CA VAL A 868 -14.51 -19.17 -18.82
C VAL A 868 -13.09 -19.63 -19.15
N TRP A 869 -12.18 -19.55 -18.19
CA TRP A 869 -10.74 -19.78 -18.39
C TRP A 869 -10.24 -21.15 -17.92
N GLY A 870 -11.09 -21.94 -17.25
CA GLY A 870 -10.74 -23.25 -16.74
C GLY A 870 -9.99 -23.21 -15.40
N ASN A 871 -9.29 -24.31 -15.07
CA ASN A 871 -8.68 -24.49 -13.74
C ASN A 871 -7.34 -23.73 -13.56
N ASN A 872 -6.74 -23.24 -14.64
CA ASN A 872 -5.45 -22.55 -14.62
C ASN A 872 -5.65 -21.03 -14.69
N VAL A 873 -6.77 -20.55 -14.16
CA VAL A 873 -7.22 -19.17 -14.33
C VAL A 873 -6.32 -18.14 -13.63
N ASP A 874 -5.57 -18.56 -12.62
CA ASP A 874 -4.62 -17.70 -11.91
C ASP A 874 -3.19 -17.76 -12.48
N GLU A 875 -2.95 -18.56 -13.53
CA GLU A 875 -1.66 -18.64 -14.22
C GLU A 875 -1.56 -17.55 -15.31
N PHE A 876 -0.37 -16.96 -15.48
CA PHE A 876 -0.05 -16.01 -16.54
C PHE A 876 0.60 -16.70 -17.75
#